data_AF-A0A945RZM8-F1
#
_entry.id   AF-A0A945RZM8-F1
#
_cell.length_a   1.000
_cell.length_b   1.000
_cell.length_c   1.000
_cell.angle_alpha   90.00
_cell.angle_beta   90.00
_cell.angle_gamma   90.00
#
_symmetry.space_group_name_H-M   'P 1'
#
loop_
_entity.id
_entity.type
_entity.pdbx_description
1 polymer ?
#
loop_
_entity_poly.entity_id
_entity_poly.type
_entity_poly.pdbx_seq_one_letter_code
_entity_poly.pdbx_strand_id
1 'polypeptide(L)'
;MIHRSASLLFRAALPCLLVAISTVAQLPEGPRKHAQTAPLRGELRIDGHLNEDAWAGAPEHTGFEKVGLKHRTEVAADVQTQFRVLYDDNAFYVGIRCLEPHTDQLTVRAADKHDAAMWSDDDVELFVDPVGDRTEYYQFAINSKGTQVDMYLIERGNTQKAYSAVWQAETVVGDGFWNVEIRLPFGALYHRPSATWAENWVFSISRTRTPKPRYYSQFSPGNKYHDIDSFGTVGPIPVDKSRFNLFAELPSFRLTPDGEGFRAAVPVKLENRGTKRFDGTLTLTVLEAQPVSVSTAIALPPETTTPIPPLSLPLLKEDKYPVLIEVADRQGKPILGARSDEWFRYEPLSVRLHEPNYRNCIYPSQDISVIRGVLSAAIAVDGDNISARVTLAGPNAAPRIADIPRASAETLFEIDVDHLPVGDYVLRGEILQGKGKAQRVLADIEKPFRKLPQSTVEARVDGEGNLLIDGTPVFIRGWYGSMSYVRSTAAWPETRLPRATNFIMGCSRDTTMETGLYTLRGFTRTIDEAKAKLDNPIDGELKAKLRAGVAAVRSNRNIIGYYISDEPECRGLSPTFLESMYAYLKELDPYRFCMIVSRAPERYMKACDVMCPHPYMNPQQYENGTRKFAGYMQHIRNVTREAQDANDGSKAVWCMPQTFSYGGNTDRHPNFRESRWFTFTALANGAKGIVPFIFNGYWNHLENRIAMDAVFEELALLAPAWKAPGTATEITGSMPQVDAIAKRFRKEPGRPTHLFIVAVNQSYEGCRTTLTCPALNELKTSRLIALRENRTVDVEGGAFTDDFGRLGVHVYTTLEALPYMDALTDIQAEIDRRLRAARTAGNLLADPRLNWTLMGRKGLFDGRNQSLTDGVLDAGGWLPVYGDRSQCQIVFTAPVTFGRLVLHTPSIRDAELQVRKAGTWHTVHAWRDQFVHRLEWAGPAVTTDAFRILPKAFRGNWNGRAMAEITELEIYRK
;
A
#
# COMPACT_ATOMS: atom_id res chain seq x y z
N MET A 1 -49.64 73.46 -5.92
CA MET A 1 -50.11 74.26 -4.77
C MET A 1 -49.53 73.66 -3.49
N ILE A 2 -48.96 74.49 -2.60
CA ILE A 2 -49.00 74.38 -1.11
C ILE A 2 -48.58 73.02 -0.47
N HIS A 3 -47.68 72.85 0.51
CA HIS A 3 -46.60 73.60 1.23
C HIS A 3 -46.02 72.62 2.31
N ARG A 4 -44.87 72.76 2.99
CA ARG A 4 -43.64 73.59 2.88
C ARG A 4 -42.56 72.98 3.83
N SER A 5 -41.31 72.82 3.38
CA SER A 5 -40.05 72.93 4.19
C SER A 5 -39.81 71.92 5.35
N ALA A 6 -38.61 71.58 5.82
CA ALA A 6 -37.21 71.97 5.54
C ALA A 6 -36.28 70.72 5.82
N SER A 7 -34.95 70.67 5.64
CA SER A 7 -33.93 71.70 5.37
C SER A 7 -32.62 71.12 4.79
N LEU A 8 -31.95 71.93 3.96
CA LEU A 8 -30.48 72.11 3.79
C LEU A 8 -29.56 71.04 3.16
N LEU A 9 -28.76 71.56 2.21
CA LEU A 9 -27.64 70.94 1.51
C LEU A 9 -26.32 71.15 2.30
N PHE A 10 -25.30 70.31 2.07
CA PHE A 10 -24.14 70.70 1.24
C PHE A 10 -23.21 69.53 0.85
N ARG A 11 -22.30 69.77 -0.10
CA ARG A 11 -21.39 68.81 -0.73
C ARG A 11 -19.99 68.75 -0.08
N ALA A 12 -19.39 67.56 -0.17
CA ALA A 12 -17.96 67.26 -0.39
C ALA A 12 -16.90 67.55 0.69
N ALA A 13 -16.40 66.47 1.31
CA ALA A 13 -14.96 66.23 1.56
C ALA A 13 -14.68 64.70 1.70
N LEU A 14 -13.44 64.30 1.42
CA LEU A 14 -12.83 62.94 1.48
C LEU A 14 -12.67 62.41 2.95
N PRO A 15 -12.18 61.17 3.23
CA PRO A 15 -11.70 60.10 2.33
C PRO A 15 -12.15 58.65 2.68
N CYS A 16 -11.53 57.70 1.97
CA CYS A 16 -11.47 56.25 2.21
C CYS A 16 -11.36 55.81 3.69
N LEU A 17 -12.00 54.69 4.04
CA LEU A 17 -11.33 53.61 4.77
C LEU A 17 -11.97 52.24 4.50
N LEU A 18 -11.14 51.19 4.53
CA LEU A 18 -11.48 49.82 4.19
C LEU A 18 -12.55 49.19 5.10
N VAL A 19 -13.41 48.36 4.51
CA VAL A 19 -14.12 47.31 5.25
C VAL A 19 -13.12 46.20 5.57
N ALA A 20 -12.62 46.16 6.80
CA ALA A 20 -11.80 45.07 7.29
C ALA A 20 -12.67 43.84 7.60
N ILE A 21 -12.83 42.95 6.61
CA ILE A 21 -13.29 41.58 6.86
C ILE A 21 -12.21 40.92 7.71
N SER A 22 -12.57 40.48 8.92
CA SER A 22 -11.68 39.70 9.78
C SER A 22 -11.57 38.28 9.24
N THR A 23 -10.78 38.11 8.17
CA THR A 23 -10.23 36.81 7.81
C THR A 23 -9.48 36.27 9.01
N VAL A 24 -9.84 35.06 9.45
CA VAL A 24 -8.93 34.27 10.28
C VAL A 24 -7.74 33.98 9.38
N ALA A 25 -6.67 34.73 9.56
CA ALA A 25 -5.41 34.40 8.96
C ALA A 25 -5.03 33.00 9.48
N GLN A 26 -5.12 32.00 8.60
CA GLN A 26 -4.11 30.95 8.59
C GLN A 26 -2.76 31.65 8.78
N LEU A 27 -1.86 31.11 9.60
CA LEU A 27 -0.45 31.42 9.39
C LEU A 27 -0.21 31.14 7.92
N PRO A 28 0.13 32.15 7.09
CA PRO A 28 0.27 31.91 5.67
C PRO A 28 1.31 30.80 5.53
N GLU A 29 1.03 29.82 4.67
CA GLU A 29 2.14 29.04 4.16
C GLU A 29 3.12 30.05 3.58
N GLY A 30 4.31 30.17 4.19
CA GLY A 30 5.35 31.06 3.68
C GLY A 30 5.54 30.77 2.19
N PRO A 31 5.68 31.81 1.35
CA PRO A 31 5.59 31.66 -0.09
C PRO A 31 6.51 30.54 -0.57
N ARG A 32 5.89 29.45 -1.07
CA ARG A 32 6.61 28.27 -1.53
C ARG A 32 7.59 28.72 -2.63
N LYS A 33 8.87 28.44 -2.45
CA LYS A 33 9.92 28.97 -3.35
C LYS A 33 9.68 28.53 -4.79
N HIS A 34 10.03 29.39 -5.74
CA HIS A 34 9.90 29.13 -7.15
C HIS A 34 11.27 29.31 -7.82
N ALA A 35 11.73 28.27 -8.52
CA ALA A 35 12.93 28.29 -9.33
C ALA A 35 12.59 28.58 -10.79
N GLN A 36 13.15 29.66 -11.33
CA GLN A 36 13.04 29.99 -12.74
C GLN A 36 13.96 29.12 -13.59
N THR A 37 13.47 28.72 -14.76
CA THR A 37 14.22 27.97 -15.78
C THR A 37 14.73 28.91 -16.88
N ALA A 38 15.69 28.44 -17.68
CA ALA A 38 16.05 29.07 -18.95
C ALA A 38 16.17 28.01 -20.07
N PRO A 39 15.89 28.36 -21.34
CA PRO A 39 16.14 27.45 -22.45
C PRO A 39 17.64 27.25 -22.64
N LEU A 40 18.07 26.01 -22.86
CA LEU A 40 19.43 25.67 -23.24
C LEU A 40 19.79 26.35 -24.57
N ARG A 41 20.97 26.97 -24.63
CA ARG A 41 21.53 27.63 -25.81
C ARG A 41 22.95 27.14 -26.03
N GLY A 42 23.24 26.64 -27.22
CA GLY A 42 24.50 25.97 -27.53
C GLY A 42 24.51 24.50 -27.10
N GLU A 43 25.70 23.91 -27.07
CA GLU A 43 25.91 22.56 -26.56
C GLU A 43 26.22 22.62 -25.05
N LEU A 44 25.79 21.59 -24.32
CA LEU A 44 26.06 21.41 -22.90
C LEU A 44 26.61 19.99 -22.72
N ARG A 45 27.76 19.87 -22.04
CA ARG A 45 28.38 18.58 -21.78
C ARG A 45 28.22 18.26 -20.29
N ILE A 46 27.64 17.11 -20.00
CA ILE A 46 27.59 16.61 -18.61
C ILE A 46 28.97 16.03 -18.28
N ASP A 47 29.82 16.82 -17.62
CA ASP A 47 31.11 16.39 -17.08
C ASP A 47 31.42 16.89 -15.66
N GLY A 48 30.44 17.56 -15.03
CA GLY A 48 30.49 18.07 -13.66
C GLY A 48 31.10 19.48 -13.55
N HIS A 49 31.55 20.07 -14.66
CA HIS A 49 32.09 21.42 -14.69
C HIS A 49 31.04 22.44 -15.15
N LEU A 50 30.45 23.19 -14.21
CA LEU A 50 29.53 24.30 -14.49
C LEU A 50 30.24 25.52 -15.13
N ASN A 51 30.79 25.38 -16.34
CA ASN A 51 31.67 26.36 -16.98
C ASN A 51 31.16 26.87 -18.35
N GLU A 52 30.15 26.25 -18.94
CA GLU A 52 29.56 26.68 -20.20
C GLU A 52 28.76 27.99 -20.09
N ASP A 53 28.74 28.76 -21.18
CA ASP A 53 27.94 29.98 -21.32
C ASP A 53 26.44 29.76 -21.03
N ALA A 54 25.93 28.54 -21.29
CA ALA A 54 24.57 28.15 -20.98
C ALA A 54 24.26 28.25 -19.47
N TRP A 55 25.19 27.84 -18.60
CA TRP A 55 25.05 27.99 -17.15
C TRP A 55 25.23 29.44 -16.72
N ALA A 56 26.15 30.19 -17.34
CA ALA A 56 26.34 31.60 -17.03
C ALA A 56 25.09 32.45 -17.34
N GLY A 57 24.33 32.09 -18.38
CA GLY A 57 23.08 32.74 -18.76
C GLY A 57 21.83 32.28 -17.97
N ALA A 58 21.93 31.24 -17.15
CA ALA A 58 20.80 30.69 -16.39
C ALA A 58 20.60 31.42 -15.04
N PRO A 59 19.35 31.65 -14.58
CA PRO A 59 19.08 32.15 -13.23
C PRO A 59 19.68 31.24 -12.16
N GLU A 60 20.46 31.82 -11.25
CA GLU A 60 20.99 31.11 -10.08
C GLU A 60 20.01 31.19 -8.91
N HIS A 61 19.74 30.04 -8.28
CA HIS A 61 18.88 29.90 -7.11
C HIS A 61 19.70 29.46 -5.90
N THR A 62 19.46 30.11 -4.76
CA THR A 62 20.21 29.92 -3.51
C THR A 62 19.25 29.90 -2.30
N GLY A 63 19.79 29.99 -1.08
CA GLY A 63 18.98 30.13 0.13
C GLY A 63 18.44 28.79 0.63
N PHE A 64 19.31 27.79 0.73
CA PHE A 64 18.99 26.51 1.36
C PHE A 64 18.87 26.70 2.88
N GLU A 65 17.89 26.02 3.46
CA GLU A 65 17.56 26.07 4.89
C GLU A 65 17.74 24.69 5.54
N LYS A 66 17.99 24.66 6.86
CA LYS A 66 18.22 23.43 7.62
C LYS A 66 16.92 22.66 7.87
N VAL A 67 16.98 21.35 7.68
CA VAL A 67 15.87 20.42 7.85
C VAL A 67 15.97 19.68 9.20
N GLY A 68 14.84 19.27 9.78
CA GLY A 68 14.80 18.40 10.98
C GLY A 68 14.64 19.12 12.33
N LEU A 69 14.35 20.42 12.34
CA LEU A 69 13.99 21.16 13.54
C LEU A 69 12.50 20.91 13.91
N LYS A 70 12.14 21.00 15.20
CA LYS A 70 10.81 20.57 15.72
C LYS A 70 9.62 21.40 15.23
N HIS A 71 9.88 22.48 14.52
CA HIS A 71 8.91 23.37 13.88
C HIS A 71 9.47 23.75 12.51
N ARG A 72 8.62 24.23 11.59
CA ARG A 72 9.11 24.96 10.41
C ARG A 72 9.95 26.14 10.89
N THR A 73 11.23 26.14 10.56
CA THR A 73 12.20 27.15 10.98
C THR A 73 12.93 27.66 9.76
N GLU A 74 12.84 28.96 9.50
CA GLU A 74 13.52 29.67 8.41
C GLU A 74 15.01 29.88 8.73
N VAL A 75 15.72 28.78 9.01
CA VAL A 75 17.12 28.78 9.44
C VAL A 75 18.00 28.42 8.25
N ALA A 76 18.70 29.41 7.70
CA ALA A 76 19.66 29.21 6.62
C ALA A 76 20.70 28.12 6.97
N ALA A 77 21.11 27.35 5.96
CA ALA A 77 22.26 26.45 6.05
C ALA A 77 23.57 27.26 6.18
N ASP A 78 24.47 26.83 7.07
CA ASP A 78 25.73 27.54 7.36
C ASP A 78 26.66 27.58 6.13
N VAL A 79 26.64 26.49 5.37
CA VAL A 79 27.27 26.33 4.07
C VAL A 79 26.15 26.12 3.04
N GLN A 80 26.11 26.98 2.03
CA GLN A 80 25.02 27.06 1.04
C GLN A 80 25.22 26.12 -0.15
N THR A 81 24.10 25.77 -0.77
CA THR A 81 24.05 25.14 -2.10
C THR A 81 23.42 26.14 -3.07
N GLN A 82 23.95 26.21 -4.28
CA GLN A 82 23.46 27.02 -5.38
C GLN A 82 23.03 26.07 -6.51
N PHE A 83 22.01 26.42 -7.29
CA PHE A 83 21.67 25.65 -8.49
C PHE A 83 21.14 26.52 -9.64
N ARG A 84 21.22 25.97 -10.84
CA ARG A 84 20.72 26.52 -12.10
C ARG A 84 19.86 25.46 -12.79
N VAL A 85 18.90 25.91 -13.59
CA VAL A 85 17.98 25.01 -14.29
C VAL A 85 17.85 25.41 -15.76
N LEU A 86 18.13 24.44 -16.63
CA LEU A 86 18.00 24.57 -18.08
C LEU A 86 17.00 23.54 -18.64
N TYR A 87 16.46 23.76 -19.83
CA TYR A 87 15.65 22.78 -20.56
C TYR A 87 15.85 22.88 -22.08
N ASP A 88 15.60 21.77 -22.78
CA ASP A 88 15.41 21.73 -24.24
C ASP A 88 14.13 20.94 -24.59
N ASP A 89 13.95 20.56 -25.86
CA ASP A 89 12.79 19.76 -26.33
C ASP A 89 12.70 18.33 -25.74
N ASN A 90 13.77 17.82 -25.13
CA ASN A 90 13.96 16.41 -24.77
C ASN A 90 14.35 16.18 -23.31
N ALA A 91 14.98 17.15 -22.64
CA ALA A 91 15.49 17.00 -21.29
C ALA A 91 15.41 18.28 -20.45
N PHE A 92 15.39 18.04 -19.13
CA PHE A 92 15.56 19.01 -18.07
C PHE A 92 16.95 18.86 -17.46
N TYR A 93 17.63 19.96 -17.20
CA TYR A 93 19.02 19.97 -16.77
C TYR A 93 19.17 20.75 -15.46
N VAL A 94 19.95 20.22 -14.52
CA VAL A 94 20.22 20.86 -13.23
C VAL A 94 21.72 20.91 -12.98
N GLY A 95 22.26 22.12 -12.86
CA GLY A 95 23.63 22.35 -12.44
C GLY A 95 23.63 22.77 -10.97
N ILE A 96 24.27 21.99 -10.10
CA ILE A 96 24.28 22.20 -8.64
C ILE A 96 25.72 22.47 -8.19
N ARG A 97 25.92 23.57 -7.45
CA ARG A 97 27.19 23.90 -6.79
C ARG A 97 27.01 23.84 -5.29
N CYS A 98 27.59 22.83 -4.67
CA CYS A 98 27.64 22.66 -3.23
C CYS A 98 28.91 23.33 -2.72
N LEU A 99 28.77 24.49 -2.05
CA LEU A 99 29.92 25.07 -1.36
C LEU A 99 30.33 24.12 -0.23
N GLU A 100 31.63 23.95 -0.02
CA GLU A 100 32.16 23.08 1.04
C GLU A 100 33.59 23.47 1.42
N PRO A 101 33.82 24.19 2.54
CA PRO A 101 35.18 24.54 2.97
C PRO A 101 36.01 23.35 3.48
N HIS A 102 35.42 22.16 3.59
CA HIS A 102 36.05 20.94 4.10
C HIS A 102 35.84 19.75 3.16
N THR A 103 36.24 19.90 1.89
CA THR A 103 36.11 18.83 0.88
C THR A 103 36.94 17.59 1.21
N ASP A 104 37.99 17.74 2.04
CA ASP A 104 38.78 16.66 2.64
C ASP A 104 37.98 15.75 3.60
N GLN A 105 36.82 16.21 4.08
CA GLN A 105 35.96 15.49 5.04
C GLN A 105 34.69 14.89 4.42
N LEU A 106 34.54 14.96 3.09
CA LEU A 106 33.41 14.36 2.38
C LEU A 106 33.38 12.84 2.62
N THR A 107 32.25 12.34 3.10
CA THR A 107 32.05 10.91 3.35
C THR A 107 31.33 10.27 2.16
N VAL A 108 31.92 9.22 1.59
CA VAL A 108 31.24 8.30 0.65
C VAL A 108 31.45 6.86 1.10
N ARG A 109 30.36 6.13 1.31
CA ARG A 109 30.30 4.75 1.80
C ARG A 109 29.46 3.84 0.91
N ALA A 110 28.63 4.40 0.05
CA ALA A 110 28.00 3.67 -1.02
C ALA A 110 29.06 2.93 -1.85
N ALA A 111 28.73 1.73 -2.32
CA ALA A 111 29.55 1.06 -3.32
C ALA A 111 29.45 1.83 -4.65
N ASP A 112 30.45 1.68 -5.51
CA ASP A 112 30.46 2.27 -6.87
C ASP A 112 29.49 1.51 -7.80
N LYS A 113 28.19 1.47 -7.42
CA LYS A 113 27.08 0.84 -8.13
C LYS A 113 25.84 1.74 -8.01
N HIS A 114 25.09 1.87 -9.10
CA HIS A 114 23.75 2.47 -9.11
C HIS A 114 22.82 1.82 -8.06
N ASP A 115 21.98 2.63 -7.41
CA ASP A 115 21.05 2.28 -6.33
C ASP A 115 21.71 1.70 -5.05
N ALA A 116 22.99 2.06 -4.80
CA ALA A 116 23.65 1.76 -3.55
C ALA A 116 23.10 2.58 -2.36
N ALA A 117 23.30 2.08 -1.15
CA ALA A 117 22.84 2.68 0.11
C ALA A 117 23.56 4.00 0.45
N MET A 118 23.04 5.12 -0.07
CA MET A 118 23.75 6.41 -0.10
C MET A 118 23.42 7.40 1.02
N TRP A 119 22.33 7.20 1.78
CA TRP A 119 21.80 8.11 2.81
C TRP A 119 22.77 8.47 3.97
N SER A 120 23.96 7.87 4.01
CA SER A 120 25.02 8.19 4.97
C SER A 120 26.06 9.21 4.47
N ASP A 121 26.06 9.51 3.18
CA ASP A 121 27.14 10.15 2.43
C ASP A 121 26.89 11.67 2.25
N ASP A 122 27.85 12.40 1.66
CA ASP A 122 27.58 13.77 1.17
C ASP A 122 26.87 13.66 -0.18
N ASP A 123 25.56 13.91 -0.17
CA ASP A 123 24.69 13.77 -1.33
C ASP A 123 23.80 14.98 -1.57
N VAL A 124 23.36 15.09 -2.82
CA VAL A 124 22.25 15.95 -3.25
C VAL A 124 21.10 15.08 -3.73
N GLU A 125 19.87 15.47 -3.38
CA GLU A 125 18.65 14.77 -3.77
C GLU A 125 17.72 15.74 -4.49
N LEU A 126 17.39 15.44 -5.74
CA LEU A 126 16.45 16.16 -6.58
C LEU A 126 15.08 15.48 -6.53
N PHE A 127 14.04 16.23 -6.14
CA PHE A 127 12.66 15.77 -6.10
C PHE A 127 11.82 16.46 -7.18
N VAL A 128 11.06 15.67 -7.96
CA VAL A 128 10.24 16.16 -9.08
C VAL A 128 8.87 15.49 -9.10
N ASP A 129 7.79 16.28 -9.00
CA ASP A 129 6.43 15.90 -9.40
C ASP A 129 6.01 16.78 -10.60
N PRO A 130 6.01 16.22 -11.83
CA PRO A 130 5.70 17.00 -13.02
C PRO A 130 4.21 17.31 -13.19
N VAL A 131 3.33 16.66 -12.43
CA VAL A 131 1.86 16.88 -12.46
C VAL A 131 1.46 17.98 -11.46
N GLY A 132 2.15 18.05 -10.33
CA GLY A 132 1.95 19.04 -9.28
C GLY A 132 0.80 18.74 -8.32
N ASP A 133 0.25 17.52 -8.35
CA ASP A 133 -0.81 17.08 -7.43
C ASP A 133 -0.29 16.68 -6.04
N ARG A 134 1.03 16.57 -5.87
CA ARG A 134 1.72 16.26 -4.61
C ARG A 134 1.39 14.88 -4.03
N THR A 135 0.97 13.94 -4.86
CA THR A 135 0.66 12.55 -4.45
C THR A 135 1.76 11.57 -4.79
N GLU A 136 2.47 11.77 -5.90
CA GLU A 136 3.50 10.87 -6.44
C GLU A 136 4.64 11.69 -7.04
N TYR A 137 5.88 11.27 -6.86
CA TYR A 137 7.07 12.00 -7.31
C TYR A 137 8.27 11.10 -7.56
N TYR A 138 9.23 11.65 -8.30
CA TYR A 138 10.54 11.05 -8.54
C TYR A 138 11.57 11.65 -7.59
N GLN A 139 12.54 10.84 -7.20
CA GLN A 139 13.75 11.23 -6.48
C GLN A 139 14.96 10.77 -7.30
N PHE A 140 15.90 11.69 -7.53
CA PHE A 140 17.19 11.41 -8.16
C PHE A 140 18.28 11.90 -7.21
N ALA A 141 19.08 11.00 -6.66
CA ALA A 141 20.11 11.33 -5.69
C ALA A 141 21.50 11.03 -6.24
N ILE A 142 22.47 11.89 -5.90
CA ILE A 142 23.87 11.78 -6.35
C ILE A 142 24.80 12.16 -5.19
N ASN A 143 25.79 11.32 -4.86
CA ASN A 143 26.85 11.69 -3.92
C ASN A 143 28.05 12.39 -4.61
N SER A 144 28.96 12.92 -3.81
CA SER A 144 30.21 13.56 -4.26
C SER A 144 31.21 12.67 -5.04
N LYS A 145 30.87 11.41 -5.33
CA LYS A 145 31.60 10.52 -6.26
C LYS A 145 30.82 10.18 -7.53
N GLY A 146 29.60 10.69 -7.71
CA GLY A 146 28.75 10.34 -8.85
C GLY A 146 28.01 9.01 -8.70
N THR A 147 27.95 8.41 -7.50
CA THR A 147 27.03 7.28 -7.27
C THR A 147 25.60 7.80 -7.42
N GLN A 148 24.83 7.19 -8.31
CA GLN A 148 23.45 7.57 -8.62
C GLN A 148 22.45 6.61 -7.94
N VAL A 149 21.33 7.15 -7.48
CA VAL A 149 20.17 6.41 -6.98
C VAL A 149 18.92 7.06 -7.55
N ASP A 150 17.96 6.28 -8.03
CA ASP A 150 16.66 6.82 -8.41
C ASP A 150 15.48 6.05 -7.81
N MET A 151 14.37 6.76 -7.56
CA MET A 151 13.17 6.18 -6.97
C MET A 151 11.92 6.84 -7.52
N TYR A 152 10.89 6.01 -7.75
CA TYR A 152 9.52 6.48 -7.92
C TYR A 152 8.71 6.21 -6.65
N LEU A 153 8.19 7.30 -6.08
CA LEU A 153 7.57 7.33 -4.77
C LEU A 153 6.10 7.74 -4.89
N ILE A 154 5.22 6.87 -4.40
CA ILE A 154 3.77 7.10 -4.35
C ILE A 154 3.31 7.36 -2.91
N GLU A 155 2.01 7.62 -2.73
CA GLU A 155 1.39 7.89 -1.42
C GLU A 155 2.11 9.00 -0.62
N ARG A 156 2.52 10.09 -1.28
CA ARG A 156 3.28 11.21 -0.67
C ARG A 156 4.65 10.82 -0.12
N GLY A 157 5.27 9.77 -0.66
CA GLY A 157 6.61 9.32 -0.28
C GLY A 157 6.66 8.18 0.72
N ASN A 158 5.53 7.50 0.98
CA ASN A 158 5.50 6.37 1.90
C ASN A 158 5.83 5.03 1.24
N THR A 159 5.66 4.92 -0.10
CA THR A 159 5.81 3.66 -0.83
C THR A 159 6.67 3.85 -2.08
N GLN A 160 7.72 3.03 -2.22
CA GLN A 160 8.54 2.94 -3.44
C GLN A 160 7.98 1.86 -4.37
N LYS A 161 7.67 2.23 -5.62
CA LYS A 161 7.34 1.27 -6.70
C LYS A 161 8.60 0.87 -7.49
N ALA A 162 8.50 -0.19 -8.29
CA ALA A 162 9.57 -0.57 -9.20
C ALA A 162 9.83 0.54 -10.23
N TYR A 163 11.06 1.02 -10.29
CA TYR A 163 11.51 2.11 -11.14
C TYR A 163 13.04 2.05 -11.21
N SER A 164 13.58 2.31 -12.40
CA SER A 164 14.99 2.63 -12.62
C SER A 164 15.07 3.37 -13.95
N ALA A 165 15.70 4.55 -13.97
CA ALA A 165 15.66 5.46 -15.12
C ALA A 165 16.96 5.43 -15.94
N VAL A 166 16.87 5.90 -17.19
CA VAL A 166 18.05 6.28 -17.98
C VAL A 166 18.21 7.80 -17.91
N TRP A 167 19.18 8.24 -17.10
CA TRP A 167 19.56 9.63 -16.90
C TRP A 167 21.07 9.74 -16.77
N GLN A 168 21.61 10.96 -16.76
CA GLN A 168 23.05 11.21 -16.71
C GLN A 168 23.36 12.19 -15.59
N ALA A 169 24.35 11.90 -14.77
CA ALA A 169 24.91 12.86 -13.85
C ALA A 169 26.42 12.65 -13.64
N GLU A 170 27.16 13.74 -13.57
CA GLU A 170 28.61 13.78 -13.34
C GLU A 170 28.94 14.74 -12.19
N THR A 171 30.04 14.48 -11.49
CA THR A 171 30.42 15.24 -10.29
C THR A 171 31.90 15.58 -10.25
N VAL A 172 32.22 16.78 -9.76
CA VAL A 172 33.60 17.27 -9.62
C VAL A 172 33.79 17.86 -8.22
N VAL A 173 34.76 17.36 -7.47
CA VAL A 173 35.21 17.94 -6.21
C VAL A 173 36.37 18.91 -6.49
N GLY A 174 36.26 20.14 -5.99
CA GLY A 174 37.27 21.18 -6.11
C GLY A 174 37.71 21.75 -4.76
N ASP A 175 38.49 22.84 -4.80
CA ASP A 175 38.86 23.57 -3.60
C ASP A 175 37.68 24.46 -3.14
N GLY A 176 37.14 24.19 -1.95
CA GLY A 176 36.00 24.93 -1.39
C GLY A 176 34.61 24.58 -1.95
N PHE A 177 34.48 23.58 -2.84
CA PHE A 177 33.19 23.17 -3.41
C PHE A 177 33.18 21.74 -3.96
N TRP A 178 31.99 21.20 -4.19
CA TRP A 178 31.78 20.15 -5.20
C TRP A 178 30.57 20.49 -6.08
N ASN A 179 30.61 20.06 -7.34
CA ASN A 179 29.57 20.28 -8.33
C ASN A 179 28.86 18.98 -8.69
N VAL A 180 27.62 19.11 -9.16
CA VAL A 180 26.87 18.08 -9.87
C VAL A 180 26.27 18.70 -11.13
N GLU A 181 26.38 18.00 -12.25
CA GLU A 181 25.55 18.25 -13.42
C GLU A 181 24.61 17.09 -13.62
N ILE A 182 23.34 17.38 -13.87
CA ILE A 182 22.29 16.39 -14.13
C ILE A 182 21.66 16.70 -15.48
N ARG A 183 21.56 15.70 -16.35
CA ARG A 183 20.64 15.66 -17.48
C ARG A 183 19.57 14.61 -17.21
N LEU A 184 18.34 15.07 -17.04
CA LEU A 184 17.15 14.26 -16.80
C LEU A 184 16.26 14.30 -18.05
N PRO A 185 16.26 13.25 -18.91
CA PRO A 185 15.37 13.18 -20.06
C PRO A 185 13.90 13.17 -19.63
N PHE A 186 13.02 13.83 -20.39
CA PHE A 186 11.58 13.78 -20.09
C PHE A 186 11.03 12.35 -20.15
N GLY A 187 11.59 11.51 -21.03
CA GLY A 187 11.30 10.07 -21.10
C GLY A 187 11.69 9.24 -19.86
N ALA A 188 12.44 9.80 -18.90
CA ALA A 188 12.70 9.15 -17.61
C ALA A 188 11.51 9.24 -16.64
N LEU A 189 10.55 10.15 -16.89
CA LEU A 189 9.39 10.40 -16.02
C LEU A 189 8.18 9.54 -16.40
N TYR A 190 8.42 8.30 -16.85
CA TYR A 190 7.46 7.45 -17.57
C TYR A 190 6.31 6.86 -16.73
N HIS A 191 6.39 6.87 -15.40
CA HIS A 191 5.25 6.48 -14.54
C HIS A 191 4.12 7.52 -14.51
N ARG A 192 4.42 8.80 -14.83
CA ARG A 192 3.46 9.93 -14.80
C ARG A 192 3.21 10.38 -16.25
N PRO A 193 2.07 10.07 -16.88
CA PRO A 193 1.86 10.32 -18.31
C PRO A 193 1.99 11.81 -18.68
N SER A 194 2.75 12.16 -19.71
CA SER A 194 3.08 13.57 -20.00
C SER A 194 1.88 14.46 -20.31
N ALA A 195 0.78 13.90 -20.81
CA ALA A 195 -0.51 14.59 -20.93
C ALA A 195 -1.01 15.23 -19.61
N THR A 196 -0.60 14.71 -18.45
CA THR A 196 -1.00 15.20 -17.12
C THR A 196 -0.08 16.27 -16.53
N TRP A 197 1.08 16.53 -17.14
CA TRP A 197 2.08 17.43 -16.55
C TRP A 197 1.59 18.88 -16.49
N ALA A 198 1.98 19.60 -15.44
CA ALA A 198 1.79 21.03 -15.29
C ALA A 198 2.83 21.84 -16.09
N GLU A 199 2.62 23.15 -16.19
CA GLU A 199 3.62 24.09 -16.74
C GLU A 199 4.75 24.40 -15.74
N ASN A 200 4.40 24.45 -14.44
CA ASN A 200 5.33 24.57 -13.33
C ASN A 200 5.26 23.28 -12.52
N TRP A 201 6.38 22.60 -12.34
CA TRP A 201 6.46 21.32 -11.65
C TRP A 201 6.71 21.53 -10.16
N VAL A 202 6.23 20.62 -9.32
CA VAL A 202 6.56 20.64 -7.89
C VAL A 202 7.97 20.08 -7.72
N PHE A 203 8.81 20.83 -7.00
CA PHE A 203 10.26 20.64 -7.07
C PHE A 203 10.96 21.02 -5.76
N SER A 204 11.99 20.27 -5.41
CA SER A 204 12.96 20.66 -4.40
C SER A 204 14.31 19.98 -4.63
N ILE A 205 15.39 20.65 -4.22
CA ILE A 205 16.70 20.03 -4.05
C ILE A 205 17.01 19.99 -2.54
N SER A 206 17.54 18.87 -2.08
CA SER A 206 18.09 18.67 -0.74
C SER A 206 19.59 18.37 -0.82
N ARG A 207 20.33 18.60 0.27
CA ARG A 207 21.73 18.19 0.44
C ARG A 207 22.00 17.69 1.86
N THR A 208 22.49 16.46 1.97
CA THR A 208 23.07 15.93 3.22
C THR A 208 24.53 16.38 3.31
N ARG A 209 24.88 17.17 4.31
CA ARG A 209 26.26 17.56 4.57
C ARG A 209 26.89 16.67 5.64
N THR A 210 27.98 15.99 5.31
CA THR A 210 28.71 15.06 6.19
C THR A 210 29.91 15.67 6.94
N PRO A 211 30.68 16.63 6.40
CA PRO A 211 31.65 17.38 7.17
C PRO A 211 31.01 18.08 8.39
N LYS A 212 31.79 18.32 9.44
CA LYS A 212 31.22 18.84 10.70
C LYS A 212 30.89 20.35 10.59
N PRO A 213 29.82 20.83 11.26
CA PRO A 213 28.71 20.04 11.80
C PRO A 213 27.91 19.37 10.68
N ARG A 214 27.55 18.08 10.87
CA ARG A 214 26.66 17.37 9.95
C ARG A 214 25.24 17.91 10.09
N TYR A 215 24.61 18.25 8.97
CA TYR A 215 23.21 18.67 8.92
C TYR A 215 22.58 18.32 7.57
N TYR A 216 21.26 18.40 7.53
CA TYR A 216 20.44 18.25 6.33
C TYR A 216 19.96 19.63 5.91
N SER A 217 19.95 19.91 4.60
CA SER A 217 19.51 21.20 4.07
C SER A 217 18.68 21.04 2.81
N GLN A 218 17.80 22.00 2.54
CA GLN A 218 16.85 21.92 1.43
C GLN A 218 16.50 23.31 0.89
N PHE A 219 16.27 23.42 -0.41
CA PHE A 219 15.79 24.65 -1.04
C PHE A 219 14.42 25.05 -0.48
N SER A 220 13.47 24.11 -0.45
CA SER A 220 12.11 24.34 0.04
C SER A 220 11.99 23.96 1.52
N PRO A 221 11.54 24.85 2.44
CA PRO A 221 11.54 24.54 3.87
C PRO A 221 10.43 23.57 4.31
N GLY A 222 10.86 22.36 4.65
CA GLY A 222 10.06 21.26 5.22
C GLY A 222 10.68 20.67 6.49
N ASN A 223 9.94 19.76 7.15
CA ASN A 223 10.44 19.12 8.39
C ASN A 223 11.37 17.92 8.13
N LYS A 224 11.32 17.35 6.92
CA LYS A 224 12.09 16.20 6.40
C LYS A 224 12.16 16.31 4.87
N TYR A 225 13.08 15.60 4.21
CA TYR A 225 13.17 15.62 2.74
C TYR A 225 11.89 15.09 2.07
N HIS A 226 11.36 13.94 2.50
CA HIS A 226 10.11 13.38 2.00
C HIS A 226 8.88 14.10 2.57
N ASP A 227 8.75 15.39 2.29
CA ASP A 227 7.67 16.30 2.71
C ASP A 227 7.17 17.05 1.47
N ILE A 228 6.50 16.35 0.55
CA ILE A 228 6.09 16.90 -0.75
C ILE A 228 5.13 18.09 -0.63
N ASP A 229 4.40 18.23 0.47
CA ASP A 229 3.58 19.42 0.75
C ASP A 229 4.43 20.67 1.00
N SER A 230 5.68 20.50 1.47
CA SER A 230 6.64 21.60 1.65
C SER A 230 7.33 22.07 0.37
N PHE A 231 7.36 21.25 -0.68
CA PHE A 231 8.14 21.52 -1.90
C PHE A 231 7.71 22.80 -2.62
N GLY A 232 8.68 23.49 -3.21
CA GLY A 232 8.49 24.64 -4.07
C GLY A 232 7.95 24.26 -5.44
N THR A 233 8.26 25.09 -6.42
CA THR A 233 8.03 24.81 -7.84
C THR A 233 9.23 25.17 -8.70
N VAL A 234 9.29 24.61 -9.90
CA VAL A 234 10.25 25.00 -10.95
C VAL A 234 9.49 25.21 -12.26
N GLY A 235 9.84 26.25 -13.02
CA GLY A 235 9.26 26.47 -14.34
C GLY A 235 9.40 27.90 -14.89
N PRO A 236 8.70 28.20 -16.00
CA PRO A 236 7.90 27.26 -16.80
C PRO A 236 8.77 26.21 -17.51
N ILE A 237 8.25 25.00 -17.72
CA ILE A 237 8.92 23.96 -18.53
C ILE A 237 8.02 23.65 -19.75
N PRO A 238 8.28 24.25 -20.92
CA PRO A 238 7.44 24.10 -22.10
C PRO A 238 7.71 22.78 -22.84
N VAL A 239 7.34 21.65 -22.23
CA VAL A 239 7.44 20.33 -22.85
C VAL A 239 6.33 20.13 -23.90
N ASP A 240 6.66 19.58 -25.07
CA ASP A 240 5.67 18.94 -25.93
C ASP A 240 5.19 17.63 -25.28
N LYS A 241 4.14 17.77 -24.47
CA LYS A 241 3.46 16.69 -23.75
C LYS A 241 2.90 15.61 -24.65
N SER A 242 2.83 15.78 -25.97
CA SER A 242 2.39 14.73 -26.89
C SER A 242 3.45 13.64 -27.11
N ARG A 243 4.74 13.96 -26.91
CA ARG A 243 5.87 13.06 -27.19
C ARG A 243 6.06 11.97 -26.13
N PHE A 244 5.99 12.30 -24.84
CA PHE A 244 6.45 11.45 -23.73
C PHE A 244 5.34 10.62 -23.05
N ASN A 245 4.37 10.11 -23.82
CA ASN A 245 3.25 9.29 -23.30
C ASN A 245 3.49 7.77 -23.45
N LEU A 246 4.73 7.30 -23.44
CA LEU A 246 5.05 5.87 -23.51
C LEU A 246 5.46 5.32 -22.15
N PHE A 247 5.17 4.03 -21.93
CA PHE A 247 5.59 3.26 -20.76
C PHE A 247 6.08 1.88 -21.21
N ALA A 248 7.06 1.31 -20.51
CA ALA A 248 7.60 -0.02 -20.77
C ALA A 248 7.51 -0.92 -19.54
N GLU A 249 7.06 -2.15 -19.76
CA GLU A 249 7.08 -3.25 -18.79
C GLU A 249 7.98 -4.37 -19.33
N LEU A 250 8.92 -4.85 -18.51
CA LEU A 250 9.76 -6.01 -18.82
C LEU A 250 9.17 -7.29 -18.23
N PRO A 251 8.62 -8.19 -19.06
CA PRO A 251 8.35 -9.57 -18.67
C PRO A 251 9.64 -10.40 -18.58
N SER A 252 9.52 -11.66 -18.14
CA SER A 252 10.64 -12.56 -17.91
C SER A 252 11.44 -12.94 -19.18
N PHE A 253 12.74 -13.09 -18.97
CA PHE A 253 13.73 -13.49 -19.96
C PHE A 253 13.69 -15.01 -20.18
N ARG A 254 13.81 -15.45 -21.44
CA ARG A 254 14.06 -16.85 -21.78
C ARG A 254 15.44 -17.00 -22.40
N LEU A 255 16.33 -17.75 -21.76
CA LEU A 255 17.59 -18.16 -22.36
C LEU A 255 17.43 -19.42 -23.22
N THR A 256 18.15 -19.46 -24.34
CA THR A 256 18.43 -20.66 -25.12
C THR A 256 19.93 -20.77 -25.38
N PRO A 257 20.55 -21.96 -25.47
CA PRO A 257 21.97 -22.08 -25.77
C PRO A 257 22.28 -21.67 -27.21
N ASP A 258 23.44 -21.05 -27.44
CA ASP A 258 23.97 -20.71 -28.76
C ASP A 258 25.50 -20.85 -28.78
N GLY A 259 25.99 -21.90 -29.43
CA GLY A 259 27.43 -22.23 -29.43
C GLY A 259 27.95 -22.55 -28.04
N GLU A 260 28.91 -21.75 -27.55
CA GLU A 260 29.46 -21.83 -26.19
C GLU A 260 28.75 -20.90 -25.18
N GLY A 261 27.77 -20.11 -25.63
CA GLY A 261 27.03 -19.14 -24.80
C GLY A 261 25.52 -19.31 -24.89
N PHE A 262 24.79 -18.21 -24.70
CA PHE A 262 23.33 -18.17 -24.71
C PHE A 262 22.79 -17.07 -25.63
N ARG A 263 21.50 -17.16 -25.98
CA ARG A 263 20.69 -16.04 -26.42
C ARG A 263 19.53 -15.83 -25.47
N ALA A 264 19.24 -14.58 -25.13
CA ALA A 264 17.98 -14.20 -24.53
C ALA A 264 16.95 -13.87 -25.62
N ALA A 265 15.76 -14.44 -25.51
CA ALA A 265 14.55 -13.88 -26.09
C ALA A 265 13.95 -12.92 -25.05
N VAL A 266 13.94 -11.63 -25.36
CA VAL A 266 13.44 -10.56 -24.47
C VAL A 266 12.11 -10.04 -25.02
N PRO A 267 10.96 -10.44 -24.44
CA PRO A 267 9.70 -9.80 -24.73
C PRO A 267 9.68 -8.43 -24.04
N VAL A 268 8.99 -7.47 -24.63
CA VAL A 268 8.75 -6.14 -24.03
C VAL A 268 7.29 -5.79 -24.25
N LYS A 269 6.61 -5.23 -23.25
CA LYS A 269 5.32 -4.58 -23.48
C LYS A 269 5.52 -3.08 -23.50
N LEU A 270 5.04 -2.42 -24.55
CA LEU A 270 5.02 -0.97 -24.65
C LEU A 270 3.57 -0.48 -24.59
N GLU A 271 3.27 0.36 -23.62
CA GLU A 271 1.98 1.04 -23.50
C GLU A 271 2.09 2.44 -24.11
N ASN A 272 1.20 2.75 -25.05
CA ASN A 272 1.02 4.09 -25.56
C ASN A 272 -0.20 4.72 -24.88
N ARG A 273 0.07 5.68 -23.98
CA ARG A 273 -0.94 6.44 -23.23
C ARG A 273 -1.40 7.71 -23.95
N GLY A 274 -0.94 7.92 -25.19
CA GLY A 274 -1.33 9.04 -26.04
C GLY A 274 -2.55 8.73 -26.89
N THR A 275 -3.31 9.76 -27.24
CA THR A 275 -4.49 9.70 -28.14
C THR A 275 -4.14 9.55 -29.62
N LYS A 276 -2.86 9.38 -29.96
CA LYS A 276 -2.36 9.19 -31.33
C LYS A 276 -1.48 7.94 -31.39
N ARG A 277 -1.48 7.29 -32.57
CA ARG A 277 -0.50 6.25 -32.89
C ARG A 277 0.92 6.80 -32.78
N PHE A 278 1.80 6.04 -32.14
CA PHE A 278 3.24 6.28 -32.14
C PHE A 278 3.94 5.33 -33.11
N ASP A 279 4.94 5.80 -33.85
CA ASP A 279 5.82 4.99 -34.68
C ASP A 279 7.27 5.39 -34.40
N GLY A 280 8.16 4.42 -34.24
CA GLY A 280 9.56 4.68 -33.88
C GLY A 280 10.42 3.44 -33.85
N THR A 281 11.48 3.47 -33.05
CA THR A 281 12.41 2.36 -32.85
C THR A 281 12.52 2.05 -31.37
N LEU A 282 12.36 0.78 -31.00
CA LEU A 282 12.75 0.25 -29.70
C LEU A 282 14.17 -0.30 -29.81
N THR A 283 15.03 0.06 -28.87
CA THR A 283 16.36 -0.52 -28.66
C THR A 283 16.40 -1.14 -27.26
N LEU A 284 16.95 -2.35 -27.18
CA LEU A 284 17.34 -2.98 -25.92
C LEU A 284 18.85 -3.09 -25.87
N THR A 285 19.44 -2.73 -24.72
CA THR A 285 20.89 -2.84 -24.49
C THR A 285 21.17 -3.57 -23.19
N VAL A 286 21.92 -4.67 -23.23
CA VAL A 286 22.42 -5.36 -22.05
C VAL A 286 23.80 -4.80 -21.69
N LEU A 287 23.95 -4.32 -20.47
CA LEU A 287 25.20 -3.74 -19.97
C LEU A 287 26.14 -4.85 -19.42
N GLU A 288 26.73 -5.62 -20.34
CA GLU A 288 27.92 -6.41 -20.05
C GLU A 288 29.21 -5.54 -20.15
N ALA A 289 30.39 -6.15 -19.95
CA ALA A 289 31.68 -5.47 -20.12
C ALA A 289 31.89 -4.90 -21.55
N GLN A 290 31.21 -5.48 -22.54
CA GLN A 290 30.95 -4.85 -23.84
C GLN A 290 29.43 -4.86 -24.04
N PRO A 291 28.76 -3.69 -24.09
CA PRO A 291 27.30 -3.65 -24.22
C PRO A 291 26.81 -4.31 -25.50
N VAL A 292 25.72 -5.07 -25.38
CA VAL A 292 25.08 -5.78 -26.50
C VAL A 292 23.72 -5.14 -26.76
N SER A 293 23.50 -4.62 -27.97
CA SER A 293 22.25 -3.94 -28.34
C SER A 293 21.52 -4.62 -29.50
N VAL A 294 20.19 -4.57 -29.46
CA VAL A 294 19.30 -4.96 -30.57
C VAL A 294 18.19 -3.92 -30.73
N SER A 295 17.83 -3.60 -31.98
CA SER A 295 16.78 -2.61 -32.28
C SER A 295 15.73 -3.16 -33.22
N THR A 296 14.49 -2.71 -33.05
CA THR A 296 13.36 -3.03 -33.95
C THR A 296 12.49 -1.79 -34.19
N ALA A 297 11.86 -1.72 -35.37
CA ALA A 297 10.81 -0.75 -35.61
C ALA A 297 9.54 -1.12 -34.83
N ILE A 298 8.84 -0.12 -34.28
CA ILE A 298 7.60 -0.29 -33.53
C ILE A 298 6.49 0.62 -34.06
N ALA A 299 5.25 0.15 -33.94
CA ALA A 299 4.04 0.88 -34.27
C ALA A 299 3.00 0.61 -33.16
N LEU A 300 2.76 1.60 -32.31
CA LEU A 300 1.91 1.49 -31.12
C LEU A 300 0.58 2.22 -31.38
N PRO A 301 -0.58 1.53 -31.41
CA PRO A 301 -1.88 2.19 -31.48
C PRO A 301 -2.11 3.10 -30.27
N PRO A 302 -2.98 4.12 -30.36
CA PRO A 302 -3.30 4.97 -29.20
C PRO A 302 -3.96 4.16 -28.09
N GLU A 303 -3.74 4.57 -26.84
CA GLU A 303 -4.42 4.05 -25.64
C GLU A 303 -4.38 2.52 -25.49
N THR A 304 -3.27 1.88 -25.88
CA THR A 304 -3.11 0.41 -25.85
C THR A 304 -1.73 -0.05 -25.36
N THR A 305 -1.72 -1.19 -24.68
CA THR A 305 -0.51 -1.97 -24.39
C THR A 305 -0.25 -2.95 -25.54
N THR A 306 0.86 -2.76 -26.24
CA THR A 306 1.29 -3.60 -27.36
C THR A 306 2.43 -4.52 -26.92
N PRO A 307 2.27 -5.86 -26.98
CA PRO A 307 3.39 -6.77 -26.81
C PRO A 307 4.29 -6.71 -28.04
N ILE A 308 5.57 -6.46 -27.84
CA ILE A 308 6.59 -6.48 -28.89
C ILE A 308 7.07 -7.93 -29.06
N PRO A 309 7.21 -8.43 -30.31
CA PRO A 309 7.81 -9.75 -30.57
C PRO A 309 9.17 -9.89 -29.88
N PRO A 310 9.49 -11.04 -29.25
CA PRO A 310 10.72 -11.19 -28.48
C PRO A 310 11.97 -10.89 -29.30
N LEU A 311 12.80 -9.98 -28.79
CA LEU A 311 14.06 -9.59 -29.42
C LEU A 311 15.16 -10.55 -28.98
N SER A 312 16.03 -10.94 -29.92
CA SER A 312 17.12 -11.88 -29.65
C SER A 312 18.42 -11.14 -29.36
N LEU A 313 18.98 -11.39 -28.17
CA LEU A 313 20.24 -10.81 -27.69
C LEU A 313 21.24 -11.94 -27.37
N PRO A 314 22.46 -11.95 -27.93
CA PRO A 314 23.50 -12.88 -27.50
C PRO A 314 24.03 -12.50 -26.10
N LEU A 315 24.33 -13.50 -25.28
CA LEU A 315 24.86 -13.38 -23.92
C LEU A 315 25.92 -14.45 -23.68
N LEU A 316 26.98 -14.11 -22.94
CA LEU A 316 28.12 -15.02 -22.78
C LEU A 316 28.01 -15.98 -21.59
N LYS A 317 27.18 -15.66 -20.59
CA LYS A 317 26.97 -16.48 -19.38
C LYS A 317 25.66 -16.13 -18.68
N GLU A 318 25.17 -17.03 -17.83
CA GLU A 318 24.11 -16.75 -16.86
C GLU A 318 24.62 -15.80 -15.76
N ASP A 319 23.98 -14.64 -15.59
CA ASP A 319 24.31 -13.66 -14.54
C ASP A 319 23.12 -12.69 -14.32
N LYS A 320 23.28 -11.73 -13.39
CA LYS A 320 22.40 -10.57 -13.26
C LYS A 320 22.97 -9.40 -14.08
N TYR A 321 22.26 -8.96 -15.11
CA TYR A 321 22.68 -7.86 -15.99
C TYR A 321 21.71 -6.67 -15.93
N PRO A 322 22.21 -5.42 -15.94
CA PRO A 322 21.37 -4.27 -16.24
C PRO A 322 20.93 -4.31 -17.70
N VAL A 323 19.64 -4.10 -17.93
CA VAL A 323 19.00 -3.99 -19.25
C VAL A 323 18.44 -2.59 -19.39
N LEU A 324 18.83 -1.90 -20.46
CA LEU A 324 18.26 -0.61 -20.86
C LEU A 324 17.19 -0.83 -21.93
N ILE A 325 16.10 -0.08 -21.81
CA ILE A 325 15.00 0.01 -22.77
C ILE A 325 14.95 1.45 -23.26
N GLU A 326 15.22 1.66 -24.53
CA GLU A 326 15.22 2.98 -25.14
C GLU A 326 14.23 3.00 -26.31
N VAL A 327 13.30 3.95 -26.32
CA VAL A 327 12.43 4.20 -27.48
C VAL A 327 12.78 5.55 -28.06
N ALA A 328 13.00 5.58 -29.37
CA ALA A 328 13.19 6.79 -30.16
C ALA A 328 12.07 6.96 -31.20
N ASP A 329 11.78 8.20 -31.58
CA ASP A 329 10.86 8.50 -32.69
C ASP A 329 11.51 8.21 -34.06
N ARG A 330 10.75 8.42 -35.16
CA ARG A 330 11.25 8.23 -36.54
C ARG A 330 12.44 9.12 -36.92
N GLN A 331 12.76 10.15 -36.13
CA GLN A 331 13.91 11.04 -36.34
C GLN A 331 15.11 10.63 -35.47
N GLY A 332 14.98 9.57 -34.67
CA GLY A 332 16.00 9.11 -33.73
C GLY A 332 16.04 9.90 -32.42
N LYS A 333 15.07 10.79 -32.14
CA LYS A 333 15.04 11.52 -30.86
C LYS A 333 14.50 10.61 -29.76
N PRO A 334 15.08 10.61 -28.54
CA PRO A 334 14.63 9.77 -27.44
C PRO A 334 13.25 10.18 -26.92
N ILE A 335 12.45 9.18 -26.54
CA ILE A 335 11.05 9.28 -26.09
C ILE A 335 10.83 8.56 -24.76
N LEU A 336 11.49 7.41 -24.55
CA LEU A 336 11.43 6.63 -23.31
C LEU A 336 12.83 6.10 -22.99
N GLY A 337 13.20 6.11 -21.73
CA GLY A 337 14.45 5.54 -21.22
C GLY A 337 14.20 4.89 -19.87
N ALA A 338 14.14 3.56 -19.82
CA ALA A 338 13.92 2.77 -18.62
C ALA A 338 15.03 1.73 -18.45
N ARG A 339 15.29 1.34 -17.20
CA ARG A 339 16.28 0.33 -16.83
C ARG A 339 15.62 -0.76 -15.97
N SER A 340 16.17 -1.97 -16.01
CA SER A 340 15.98 -2.97 -14.96
C SER A 340 17.26 -3.78 -14.73
N ASP A 341 17.43 -4.33 -13.52
CA ASP A 341 18.60 -5.13 -13.11
C ASP A 341 18.15 -6.60 -13.02
N GLU A 342 18.36 -7.38 -14.08
CA GLU A 342 17.60 -8.61 -14.37
C GLU A 342 18.43 -9.90 -14.32
N TRP A 343 17.82 -10.98 -13.85
CA TRP A 343 18.47 -12.31 -13.79
C TRP A 343 18.24 -13.10 -15.08
N PHE A 344 19.33 -13.35 -15.80
CA PHE A 344 19.35 -14.20 -16.98
C PHE A 344 19.80 -15.60 -16.57
N ARG A 345 18.84 -16.54 -16.48
CA ARG A 345 19.07 -17.94 -16.11
C ARG A 345 18.53 -18.89 -17.16
N TYR A 346 19.20 -20.03 -17.32
CA TYR A 346 18.78 -21.07 -18.25
C TYR A 346 17.97 -22.13 -17.51
N GLU A 347 16.65 -22.07 -17.68
CA GLU A 347 15.72 -23.09 -17.21
C GLU A 347 15.21 -23.88 -18.44
N PRO A 348 15.97 -24.90 -18.94
CA PRO A 348 15.62 -25.64 -20.16
C PRO A 348 14.30 -26.41 -20.06
N LEU A 349 13.93 -26.75 -18.84
CA LEU A 349 12.75 -27.52 -18.48
C LEU A 349 12.25 -27.00 -17.15
N SER A 350 10.94 -26.81 -17.01
CA SER A 350 10.29 -26.54 -15.74
C SER A 350 9.16 -27.54 -15.49
N VAL A 351 8.75 -27.69 -14.23
CA VAL A 351 7.68 -28.61 -13.83
C VAL A 351 6.69 -27.90 -12.91
N ARG A 352 5.41 -27.95 -13.27
CA ARG A 352 4.29 -27.44 -12.46
C ARG A 352 3.34 -28.59 -12.15
N LEU A 353 2.97 -28.74 -10.89
CA LEU A 353 1.95 -29.71 -10.46
C LEU A 353 0.58 -29.03 -10.42
N HIS A 354 -0.42 -29.69 -11.01
CA HIS A 354 -1.83 -29.34 -10.89
C HIS A 354 -2.46 -30.06 -9.69
N GLU A 355 -2.05 -31.30 -9.44
CA GLU A 355 -2.50 -32.12 -8.32
C GLU A 355 -1.32 -32.96 -7.79
N PRO A 356 -0.87 -32.79 -6.54
CA PRO A 356 -1.22 -31.71 -5.61
C PRO A 356 -0.72 -30.33 -6.08
N ASN A 357 -1.55 -29.30 -5.91
CA ASN A 357 -1.25 -27.92 -6.36
C ASN A 357 -0.30 -27.13 -5.44
N TYR A 358 -0.07 -27.58 -4.20
CA TYR A 358 0.56 -26.76 -3.16
C TYR A 358 1.88 -27.35 -2.67
N ARG A 359 2.94 -26.53 -2.73
CA ARG A 359 4.28 -26.79 -2.16
C ARG A 359 4.93 -28.14 -2.57
N ASN A 360 4.51 -28.77 -3.66
CA ASN A 360 4.92 -30.11 -4.10
C ASN A 360 4.71 -31.18 -3.00
N CYS A 361 3.62 -31.08 -2.25
CA CYS A 361 3.34 -31.99 -1.15
C CYS A 361 1.94 -32.60 -1.28
N ILE A 362 1.82 -33.92 -1.06
CA ILE A 362 0.54 -34.55 -0.73
C ILE A 362 0.35 -34.39 0.77
N TYR A 363 -0.69 -33.67 1.15
CA TYR A 363 -1.03 -33.38 2.53
C TYR A 363 -1.93 -34.47 3.15
N PRO A 364 -1.96 -34.62 4.50
CA PRO A 364 -2.82 -35.59 5.17
C PRO A 364 -4.31 -35.43 4.87
N SER A 365 -4.80 -34.21 4.56
CA SER A 365 -6.19 -34.00 4.16
C SER A 365 -6.50 -34.43 2.70
N GLN A 366 -5.52 -34.90 1.92
CA GLN A 366 -5.67 -35.15 0.49
C GLN A 366 -5.67 -36.64 0.19
N ASP A 367 -6.73 -37.09 -0.46
CA ASP A 367 -6.82 -38.42 -1.06
C ASP A 367 -6.43 -38.31 -2.55
N ILE A 368 -5.13 -38.46 -2.82
CA ILE A 368 -4.56 -38.35 -4.17
C ILE A 368 -3.88 -39.67 -4.53
N SER A 369 -4.46 -40.37 -5.51
CA SER A 369 -3.92 -41.58 -6.14
C SER A 369 -3.10 -41.30 -7.40
N VAL A 370 -3.22 -40.11 -8.00
CA VAL A 370 -2.50 -39.72 -9.23
C VAL A 370 -1.94 -38.31 -9.09
N ILE A 371 -0.63 -38.15 -9.25
CA ILE A 371 -0.03 -36.81 -9.43
C ILE A 371 -0.28 -36.37 -10.87
N ARG A 372 -0.79 -35.15 -11.04
CA ARG A 372 -0.99 -34.50 -12.34
C ARG A 372 -0.13 -33.27 -12.46
N GLY A 373 0.51 -33.09 -13.60
CA GLY A 373 1.33 -31.91 -13.85
C GLY A 373 1.65 -31.71 -15.32
N VAL A 374 2.45 -30.68 -15.56
CA VAL A 374 2.99 -30.32 -16.87
C VAL A 374 4.50 -30.09 -16.78
N LEU A 375 5.22 -30.63 -17.76
CA LEU A 375 6.59 -30.25 -18.07
C LEU A 375 6.57 -29.18 -19.16
N SER A 376 7.06 -27.99 -18.84
CA SER A 376 7.17 -26.88 -19.80
C SER A 376 8.62 -26.78 -20.28
N ALA A 377 8.87 -27.10 -21.55
CA ALA A 377 10.20 -27.13 -22.15
C ALA A 377 10.54 -25.82 -22.86
N ALA A 378 11.72 -25.25 -22.56
CA ALA A 378 12.26 -24.06 -23.23
C ALA A 378 13.23 -24.40 -24.39
N ILE A 379 13.39 -25.70 -24.69
CA ILE A 379 14.18 -26.23 -25.81
C ILE A 379 13.27 -26.68 -26.96
N ALA A 380 13.83 -26.81 -28.17
CA ALA A 380 13.13 -27.41 -29.30
C ALA A 380 12.79 -28.89 -28.99
N VAL A 381 11.56 -29.30 -29.31
CA VAL A 381 10.99 -30.64 -29.03
C VAL A 381 10.38 -31.25 -30.29
N ASP A 382 10.83 -30.76 -31.43
CA ASP A 382 10.19 -30.86 -32.74
C ASP A 382 10.67 -32.14 -33.46
N GLY A 383 9.98 -33.27 -33.26
CA GLY A 383 10.19 -34.46 -34.08
C GLY A 383 9.70 -35.79 -33.48
N ASP A 384 9.52 -36.80 -34.34
CA ASP A 384 8.93 -38.13 -34.01
C ASP A 384 9.80 -39.04 -33.12
N ASN A 385 10.90 -38.51 -32.60
CA ASN A 385 11.86 -39.19 -31.72
C ASN A 385 12.11 -38.43 -30.40
N ILE A 386 11.30 -37.42 -30.06
CA ILE A 386 11.36 -36.72 -28.76
C ILE A 386 10.24 -37.23 -27.84
N SER A 387 10.61 -37.84 -26.72
CA SER A 387 9.71 -38.29 -25.66
C SER A 387 10.01 -37.55 -24.36
N ALA A 388 9.10 -37.57 -23.39
CA ALA A 388 9.38 -37.12 -22.04
C ALA A 388 9.31 -38.28 -21.04
N ARG A 389 10.00 -38.16 -19.91
CA ARG A 389 9.85 -39.06 -18.76
C ARG A 389 9.67 -38.24 -17.51
N VAL A 390 8.76 -38.67 -16.63
CA VAL A 390 8.68 -38.13 -15.27
C VAL A 390 8.79 -39.28 -14.28
N THR A 391 9.74 -39.16 -13.35
CA THR A 391 10.04 -40.16 -12.33
C THR A 391 9.84 -39.56 -10.95
N LEU A 392 9.07 -40.23 -10.10
CA LEU A 392 9.03 -39.97 -8.66
C LEU A 392 9.80 -41.09 -7.94
N ALA A 393 10.90 -40.75 -7.29
CA ALA A 393 11.75 -41.70 -6.57
C ALA A 393 11.99 -41.27 -5.12
N GLY A 394 12.12 -42.22 -4.20
CA GLY A 394 12.39 -41.96 -2.78
C GLY A 394 12.95 -43.22 -2.11
N PRO A 395 13.55 -43.11 -0.92
CA PRO A 395 14.32 -44.20 -0.30
C PRO A 395 13.47 -45.41 0.10
N ASN A 396 12.16 -45.21 0.31
CA ASN A 396 11.26 -46.20 0.91
C ASN A 396 10.18 -46.72 -0.05
N ALA A 397 10.29 -46.48 -1.36
CA ALA A 397 9.33 -46.97 -2.36
C ALA A 397 9.98 -47.22 -3.72
N ALA A 398 9.46 -48.19 -4.48
CA ALA A 398 9.84 -48.39 -5.87
C ALA A 398 9.49 -47.14 -6.71
N PRO A 399 10.39 -46.65 -7.59
CA PRO A 399 10.14 -45.47 -8.41
C PRO A 399 8.84 -45.60 -9.22
N ARG A 400 8.09 -44.49 -9.29
CA ARG A 400 6.93 -44.36 -10.16
C ARG A 400 7.35 -43.60 -11.41
N ILE A 401 7.07 -44.13 -12.59
CA ILE A 401 7.57 -43.59 -13.86
C ILE A 401 6.39 -43.41 -14.81
N ALA A 402 6.32 -42.22 -15.42
CA ALA A 402 5.46 -41.91 -16.55
C ALA A 402 6.34 -41.64 -17.77
N ASP A 403 6.35 -42.54 -18.75
CA ASP A 403 6.95 -42.33 -20.06
C ASP A 403 5.89 -41.76 -21.01
N ILE A 404 6.12 -40.55 -21.53
CA ILE A 404 5.26 -39.86 -22.50
C ILE A 404 5.89 -40.00 -23.89
N PRO A 405 5.35 -40.83 -24.81
CA PRO A 405 6.02 -41.19 -26.06
C PRO A 405 6.32 -40.03 -27.02
N ARG A 406 5.61 -38.91 -26.87
CA ARG A 406 5.77 -37.69 -27.66
C ARG A 406 5.74 -36.48 -26.74
N ALA A 407 6.87 -35.80 -26.60
CA ALA A 407 6.91 -34.52 -25.91
C ALA A 407 6.30 -33.40 -26.78
N SER A 408 5.89 -32.32 -26.12
CA SER A 408 5.59 -31.02 -26.72
C SER A 408 6.13 -29.91 -25.80
N ALA A 409 5.99 -28.64 -26.19
CA ALA A 409 6.43 -27.52 -25.36
C ALA A 409 5.76 -27.51 -23.96
N GLU A 410 4.53 -28.04 -23.87
CA GLU A 410 3.79 -28.26 -22.61
C GLU A 410 3.37 -29.74 -22.56
N THR A 411 4.20 -30.59 -21.96
CA THR A 411 3.95 -32.04 -21.89
C THR A 411 3.22 -32.39 -20.60
N LEU A 412 1.93 -32.70 -20.70
CA LEU A 412 1.13 -33.21 -19.58
C LEU A 412 1.61 -34.60 -19.16
N PHE A 413 1.56 -34.87 -17.85
CA PHE A 413 1.87 -36.19 -17.29
C PHE A 413 0.94 -36.55 -16.13
N GLU A 414 0.75 -37.86 -15.96
CA GLU A 414 0.10 -38.46 -14.79
C GLU A 414 1.03 -39.53 -14.21
N ILE A 415 1.22 -39.53 -12.89
CA ILE A 415 1.99 -40.56 -12.16
C ILE A 415 1.07 -41.22 -11.13
N ASP A 416 0.90 -42.54 -11.24
CA ASP A 416 0.25 -43.35 -10.21
C ASP A 416 1.07 -43.31 -8.91
N VAL A 417 0.43 -42.79 -7.86
CA VAL A 417 0.93 -42.72 -6.48
C VAL A 417 -0.04 -43.37 -5.50
N ASP A 418 -0.89 -44.28 -5.98
CA ASP A 418 -1.72 -45.07 -5.09
C ASP A 418 -0.83 -45.89 -4.15
N HIS A 419 -1.29 -45.94 -2.90
CA HIS A 419 -0.58 -46.49 -1.75
C HIS A 419 0.86 -45.97 -1.55
N LEU A 420 1.24 -44.81 -2.11
CA LEU A 420 2.55 -44.19 -1.88
C LEU A 420 2.79 -44.00 -0.36
N PRO A 421 3.91 -44.46 0.22
CA PRO A 421 4.24 -44.22 1.62
C PRO A 421 4.43 -42.74 1.96
N VAL A 422 4.22 -42.39 3.23
CA VAL A 422 4.66 -41.10 3.79
C VAL A 422 6.19 -41.02 3.74
N GLY A 423 6.73 -39.90 3.29
CA GLY A 423 8.17 -39.69 3.15
C GLY A 423 8.55 -38.58 2.17
N ASP A 424 9.86 -38.39 2.04
CA ASP A 424 10.47 -37.46 1.09
C ASP A 424 10.84 -38.19 -0.23
N TYR A 425 10.65 -37.49 -1.34
CA TYR A 425 10.82 -37.97 -2.70
C TYR A 425 11.47 -36.87 -3.57
N VAL A 426 12.01 -37.27 -4.72
CA VAL A 426 12.44 -36.39 -5.80
C VAL A 426 11.55 -36.64 -7.00
N LEU A 427 10.95 -35.56 -7.53
CA LEU A 427 10.27 -35.55 -8.81
C LEU A 427 11.26 -35.08 -9.88
N ARG A 428 11.64 -35.99 -10.77
CA ARG A 428 12.57 -35.76 -11.88
C ARG A 428 11.80 -35.76 -13.21
N GLY A 429 11.83 -34.65 -13.93
CA GLY A 429 11.32 -34.55 -15.31
C GLY A 429 12.47 -34.57 -16.30
N GLU A 430 12.31 -35.24 -17.44
CA GLU A 430 13.33 -35.37 -18.49
C GLU A 430 12.71 -35.24 -19.88
N ILE A 431 13.37 -34.52 -20.78
CA ILE A 431 13.13 -34.55 -22.23
C ILE A 431 14.21 -35.44 -22.85
N LEU A 432 13.78 -36.42 -23.65
CA LEU A 432 14.61 -37.51 -24.16
C LEU A 432 14.56 -37.54 -25.69
N GLN A 433 15.70 -37.75 -26.34
CA GLN A 433 15.82 -37.97 -27.78
C GLN A 433 16.25 -39.42 -28.07
N GLY A 434 15.54 -40.09 -28.98
CA GLY A 434 15.82 -41.45 -29.42
C GLY A 434 14.84 -42.49 -28.88
N LYS A 435 15.10 -43.78 -29.14
CA LYS A 435 14.19 -44.89 -28.81
C LYS A 435 14.91 -46.00 -28.03
N GLY A 436 14.20 -46.60 -27.08
CA GLY A 436 14.70 -47.71 -26.27
C GLY A 436 15.96 -47.34 -25.46
N LYS A 437 16.94 -48.26 -25.41
CA LYS A 437 18.18 -48.08 -24.63
C LYS A 437 19.15 -47.02 -25.20
N ALA A 438 18.85 -46.42 -26.35
CA ALA A 438 19.67 -45.39 -26.99
C ALA A 438 19.13 -43.96 -26.79
N GLN A 439 18.33 -43.73 -25.74
CA GLN A 439 17.81 -42.41 -25.39
C GLN A 439 18.90 -41.50 -24.78
N ARG A 440 19.00 -40.28 -25.30
CA ARG A 440 19.81 -39.18 -24.76
C ARG A 440 18.92 -38.18 -24.03
N VAL A 441 19.29 -37.77 -22.82
CA VAL A 441 18.65 -36.62 -22.14
C VAL A 441 19.04 -35.33 -22.85
N LEU A 442 18.05 -34.53 -23.25
CA LEU A 442 18.23 -33.19 -23.81
C LEU A 442 18.11 -32.09 -22.74
N ALA A 443 17.21 -32.30 -21.77
CA ALA A 443 17.02 -31.45 -20.61
C ALA A 443 16.40 -32.26 -19.47
N ASP A 444 16.75 -31.94 -18.23
CA ASP A 444 16.12 -32.49 -17.03
C ASP A 444 15.88 -31.41 -15.96
N ILE A 445 14.99 -31.72 -15.02
CA ILE A 445 14.75 -30.94 -13.82
C ILE A 445 14.40 -31.84 -12.65
N GLU A 446 14.97 -31.55 -11.48
CA GLU A 446 14.59 -32.18 -10.21
C GLU A 446 13.91 -31.18 -9.27
N LYS A 447 12.84 -31.61 -8.61
CA LYS A 447 12.19 -30.86 -7.53
C LYS A 447 11.98 -31.79 -6.33
N PRO A 448 12.14 -31.28 -5.08
CA PRO A 448 11.70 -32.02 -3.90
C PRO A 448 10.19 -32.19 -3.93
N PHE A 449 9.73 -33.38 -3.53
CA PHE A 449 8.33 -33.75 -3.37
C PHE A 449 8.16 -34.49 -2.04
N ARG A 450 7.02 -34.31 -1.35
CA ARG A 450 6.80 -34.97 -0.04
C ARG A 450 5.38 -35.51 0.08
N LYS A 451 5.23 -36.73 0.59
CA LYS A 451 3.94 -37.17 1.15
C LYS A 451 4.02 -37.01 2.66
N LEU A 452 3.28 -36.05 3.20
CA LEU A 452 3.47 -35.55 4.55
C LEU A 452 2.79 -36.42 5.62
N PRO A 453 3.40 -36.64 6.80
CA PRO A 453 2.73 -37.25 7.93
C PRO A 453 1.63 -36.35 8.51
N GLN A 454 0.81 -36.89 9.42
CA GLN A 454 -0.23 -36.13 10.10
C GLN A 454 0.37 -35.02 11.01
N SER A 455 -0.29 -33.86 11.05
CA SER A 455 0.10 -32.67 11.82
C SER A 455 -1.03 -32.22 12.75
N THR A 456 -0.72 -31.35 13.73
CA THR A 456 -1.71 -30.75 14.65
C THR A 456 -2.70 -29.83 13.94
N VAL A 457 -2.26 -29.20 12.84
CA VAL A 457 -3.04 -28.36 11.95
C VAL A 457 -2.38 -28.38 10.56
N GLU A 458 -3.20 -28.32 9.53
CA GLU A 458 -2.80 -28.12 8.14
C GLU A 458 -3.43 -26.82 7.61
N ALA A 459 -2.62 -25.93 7.03
CA ALA A 459 -3.08 -24.69 6.43
C ALA A 459 -2.37 -24.46 5.08
N ARG A 460 -3.14 -24.54 3.99
CA ARG A 460 -2.64 -24.52 2.61
C ARG A 460 -3.56 -23.76 1.66
N VAL A 461 -3.06 -23.42 0.48
CA VAL A 461 -3.83 -22.76 -0.58
C VAL A 461 -4.21 -23.78 -1.67
N ASP A 462 -5.45 -23.74 -2.17
CA ASP A 462 -5.88 -24.56 -3.32
C ASP A 462 -5.61 -23.88 -4.67
N GLY A 463 -5.90 -24.58 -5.77
CA GLY A 463 -5.70 -24.07 -7.14
C GLY A 463 -6.63 -22.91 -7.54
N GLU A 464 -7.48 -22.43 -6.63
CA GLU A 464 -8.33 -21.25 -6.82
C GLU A 464 -7.97 -20.13 -5.82
N GLY A 465 -6.86 -20.22 -5.10
CA GLY A 465 -6.44 -19.23 -4.12
C GLY A 465 -7.28 -19.21 -2.84
N ASN A 466 -8.10 -20.23 -2.57
CA ASN A 466 -8.78 -20.35 -1.27
C ASN A 466 -7.78 -20.85 -0.22
N LEU A 467 -7.84 -20.30 0.99
CA LEU A 467 -7.18 -20.94 2.13
C LEU A 467 -8.01 -22.14 2.59
N LEU A 468 -7.35 -23.26 2.85
CA LEU A 468 -7.92 -24.46 3.47
C LEU A 468 -7.27 -24.65 4.84
N ILE A 469 -8.09 -24.98 5.85
CA ILE A 469 -7.63 -25.40 7.17
C ILE A 469 -8.13 -26.83 7.40
N ASP A 470 -7.21 -27.77 7.66
CA ASP A 470 -7.46 -29.21 7.75
C ASP A 470 -8.32 -29.73 6.57
N GLY A 471 -7.95 -29.34 5.35
CA GLY A 471 -8.67 -29.68 4.11
C GLY A 471 -9.99 -28.94 3.88
N THR A 472 -10.48 -28.16 4.85
CA THR A 472 -11.75 -27.43 4.73
C THR A 472 -11.53 -26.01 4.20
N PRO A 473 -12.14 -25.59 3.06
CA PRO A 473 -12.04 -24.22 2.56
C PRO A 473 -12.64 -23.19 3.54
N VAL A 474 -11.87 -22.12 3.76
CA VAL A 474 -12.19 -21.02 4.66
C VAL A 474 -12.14 -19.68 3.92
N PHE A 475 -13.19 -18.87 4.07
CA PHE A 475 -13.17 -17.47 3.62
C PHE A 475 -12.76 -16.59 4.80
N ILE A 476 -11.63 -15.91 4.66
CA ILE A 476 -11.03 -15.19 5.79
C ILE A 476 -11.75 -13.86 5.99
N ARG A 477 -12.33 -13.72 7.18
CA ARG A 477 -12.99 -12.53 7.70
C ARG A 477 -12.31 -12.24 9.03
N GLY A 478 -11.63 -11.10 9.12
CA GLY A 478 -10.74 -10.87 10.26
C GLY A 478 -10.33 -9.43 10.48
N TRP A 479 -9.41 -9.24 11.42
CA TRP A 479 -8.88 -7.93 11.80
C TRP A 479 -7.35 -7.94 11.81
N TYR A 480 -6.72 -6.87 11.33
CA TYR A 480 -5.33 -6.54 11.69
C TYR A 480 -5.36 -5.51 12.82
N GLY A 481 -4.59 -5.74 13.89
CA GLY A 481 -4.53 -4.84 15.04
C GLY A 481 -4.46 -5.55 16.39
N SER A 482 -4.40 -4.80 17.48
CA SER A 482 -4.31 -5.37 18.83
C SER A 482 -5.69 -5.76 19.38
N MET A 483 -5.81 -6.96 19.96
CA MET A 483 -7.01 -7.32 20.73
C MET A 483 -7.26 -6.39 21.92
N SER A 484 -6.25 -5.68 22.44
CA SER A 484 -6.42 -4.69 23.51
C SER A 484 -7.30 -3.49 23.09
N TYR A 485 -7.55 -3.33 21.79
CA TYR A 485 -8.46 -2.34 21.24
C TYR A 485 -9.91 -2.86 21.25
N VAL A 486 -10.12 -4.18 21.08
CA VAL A 486 -11.42 -4.84 21.23
C VAL A 486 -11.82 -4.85 22.71
N ARG A 487 -12.67 -3.92 23.14
CA ARG A 487 -13.16 -3.85 24.55
C ARG A 487 -14.65 -4.12 24.73
N SER A 488 -15.41 -4.23 23.65
CA SER A 488 -16.87 -4.39 23.73
C SER A 488 -17.28 -5.81 24.12
N THR A 489 -18.18 -5.95 25.09
CA THR A 489 -18.88 -7.21 25.34
C THR A 489 -19.81 -7.60 24.19
N ALA A 490 -20.22 -6.68 23.30
CA ALA A 490 -20.92 -7.09 22.07
C ALA A 490 -20.06 -8.02 21.17
N ALA A 491 -18.74 -8.03 21.36
CA ALA A 491 -17.83 -8.94 20.69
C ALA A 491 -17.50 -10.23 21.49
N TRP A 492 -17.88 -10.36 22.77
CA TRP A 492 -17.27 -11.37 23.68
C TRP A 492 -18.17 -12.38 24.45
N PRO A 493 -19.27 -12.07 25.17
CA PRO A 493 -19.97 -13.12 25.95
C PRO A 493 -21.00 -14.00 25.22
N GLU A 494 -21.77 -13.53 24.23
CA GLU A 494 -22.91 -14.31 23.66
C GLU A 494 -23.08 -14.20 22.12
N THR A 495 -22.02 -13.89 21.38
CA THR A 495 -22.15 -13.67 19.93
C THR A 495 -22.60 -14.92 19.17
N ARG A 496 -23.80 -14.84 18.59
CA ARG A 496 -24.34 -15.71 17.53
C ARG A 496 -23.57 -15.60 16.19
N LEU A 497 -22.27 -15.30 16.23
CA LEU A 497 -21.40 -15.38 15.07
C LEU A 497 -21.18 -16.86 14.73
N PRO A 498 -21.49 -17.33 13.51
CA PRO A 498 -21.24 -18.71 13.13
C PRO A 498 -19.75 -19.04 13.33
N ARG A 499 -19.44 -20.13 14.04
CA ARG A 499 -18.06 -20.59 14.35
C ARG A 499 -17.23 -21.03 13.11
N ALA A 500 -17.66 -20.66 11.91
CA ALA A 500 -16.87 -20.75 10.69
C ALA A 500 -16.12 -19.43 10.46
N THR A 501 -14.86 -19.42 10.90
CA THR A 501 -13.78 -18.50 10.50
C THR A 501 -13.92 -17.03 10.91
N ASN A 502 -13.48 -16.75 12.13
CA ASN A 502 -13.02 -15.44 12.60
C ASN A 502 -11.48 -15.49 12.72
N PHE A 503 -10.76 -14.55 12.10
CA PHE A 503 -9.29 -14.51 12.07
C PHE A 503 -8.76 -13.22 12.69
N ILE A 504 -7.77 -13.29 13.60
CA ILE A 504 -7.16 -12.09 14.21
C ILE A 504 -5.65 -12.09 13.97
N MET A 505 -5.21 -11.12 13.19
CA MET A 505 -3.81 -10.80 12.94
C MET A 505 -3.34 -9.77 13.97
N GLY A 506 -2.95 -10.25 15.15
CA GLY A 506 -2.50 -9.41 16.26
C GLY A 506 -1.04 -9.65 16.60
N CYS A 507 -0.23 -8.58 16.67
CA CYS A 507 1.17 -8.63 17.13
C CYS A 507 1.32 -8.74 18.66
N SER A 508 0.27 -9.10 19.40
CA SER A 508 0.34 -9.33 20.85
C SER A 508 0.85 -10.74 21.15
N ARG A 509 1.90 -10.84 21.96
CA ARG A 509 2.71 -12.05 22.10
C ARG A 509 1.99 -13.20 22.84
N ASP A 510 0.98 -12.88 23.67
CA ASP A 510 0.50 -13.77 24.73
C ASP A 510 -1.04 -13.89 24.88
N THR A 511 -1.88 -13.11 24.18
CA THR A 511 -3.32 -12.94 24.54
C THR A 511 -4.36 -13.68 23.69
N THR A 512 -3.99 -14.38 22.61
CA THR A 512 -4.95 -14.96 21.63
C THR A 512 -5.16 -16.48 21.76
N MET A 513 -4.46 -17.12 22.70
CA MET A 513 -4.37 -18.60 22.76
C MET A 513 -5.68 -19.29 23.17
N GLU A 514 -6.53 -18.62 23.94
CA GLU A 514 -7.66 -19.25 24.67
C GLU A 514 -9.04 -19.04 24.01
N THR A 515 -9.15 -18.21 22.98
CA THR A 515 -10.44 -17.73 22.45
C THR A 515 -10.99 -18.51 21.25
N GLY A 516 -10.33 -19.59 20.81
CA GLY A 516 -10.73 -20.37 19.63
C GLY A 516 -10.61 -19.61 18.30
N LEU A 517 -9.72 -18.63 18.23
CA LEU A 517 -9.46 -17.80 17.05
C LEU A 517 -8.12 -18.17 16.40
N TYR A 518 -8.04 -17.99 15.09
CA TYR A 518 -6.81 -18.20 14.33
C TYR A 518 -5.91 -16.97 14.33
N THR A 519 -4.59 -17.18 14.40
CA THR A 519 -3.58 -16.11 14.39
C THR A 519 -2.30 -16.48 13.63
N LEU A 520 -1.41 -15.50 13.44
CA LEU A 520 -0.12 -15.66 12.78
C LEU A 520 1.04 -15.44 13.74
N ARG A 521 2.12 -16.20 13.58
CA ARG A 521 3.37 -15.94 14.29
C ARG A 521 4.27 -14.99 13.47
N GLY A 522 4.48 -13.78 13.98
CA GLY A 522 5.37 -12.78 13.38
C GLY A 522 6.86 -13.03 13.62
N PHE A 523 7.67 -12.76 12.57
CA PHE A 523 9.14 -12.84 12.63
C PHE A 523 9.85 -11.50 12.35
N THR A 524 9.12 -10.42 12.04
CA THR A 524 9.68 -9.07 11.75
C THR A 524 10.62 -8.51 12.82
N ARG A 525 10.45 -8.89 14.10
CA ARG A 525 11.35 -8.47 15.19
C ARG A 525 12.61 -9.33 15.35
N THR A 526 12.83 -10.31 14.49
CA THR A 526 13.99 -11.24 14.56
C THR A 526 15.00 -11.02 13.44
N ILE A 527 14.67 -10.19 12.44
CA ILE A 527 15.56 -9.85 11.34
C ILE A 527 16.49 -8.69 11.71
N ASP A 528 17.71 -8.74 11.19
CA ASP A 528 18.63 -7.60 11.15
C ASP A 528 18.27 -6.80 9.89
N GLU A 529 17.69 -5.61 10.05
CA GLU A 529 17.23 -4.80 8.92
C GLU A 529 18.37 -4.29 8.03
N ALA A 530 19.60 -4.14 8.56
CA ALA A 530 20.73 -3.73 7.74
C ALA A 530 21.14 -4.84 6.77
N LYS A 531 21.17 -6.10 7.24
CA LYS A 531 21.37 -7.28 6.38
C LYS A 531 20.19 -7.50 5.43
N ALA A 532 18.96 -7.32 5.90
CA ALA A 532 17.73 -7.60 5.14
C ALA A 532 17.46 -6.63 3.99
N LYS A 533 18.14 -5.47 3.95
CA LYS A 533 18.14 -4.52 2.83
C LYS A 533 19.07 -4.94 1.69
N LEU A 534 20.02 -5.85 1.93
CA LEU A 534 20.94 -6.34 0.91
C LEU A 534 20.28 -7.46 0.09
N ASP A 535 20.62 -7.56 -1.19
CA ASP A 535 20.20 -8.65 -2.11
C ASP A 535 20.94 -9.98 -1.80
N ASN A 536 20.84 -10.44 -0.55
CA ASN A 536 21.51 -11.63 -0.02
C ASN A 536 20.49 -12.59 0.63
N PRO A 537 20.67 -13.92 0.51
CA PRO A 537 19.90 -14.90 1.27
C PRO A 537 20.07 -14.78 2.79
N ILE A 538 19.12 -15.31 3.56
CA ILE A 538 19.22 -15.35 5.03
C ILE A 538 20.42 -16.16 5.54
N ASP A 539 21.11 -15.60 6.52
CA ASP A 539 22.29 -16.20 7.13
C ASP A 539 21.96 -17.35 8.12
N GLY A 540 23.00 -18.05 8.58
CA GLY A 540 22.88 -19.16 9.53
C GLY A 540 22.32 -18.74 10.90
N GLU A 541 22.57 -17.50 11.32
CA GLU A 541 22.09 -16.96 12.60
C GLU A 541 20.56 -16.79 12.58
N LEU A 542 20.04 -16.20 11.51
CA LEU A 542 18.60 -16.06 11.31
C LEU A 542 17.94 -17.42 11.09
N LYS A 543 18.55 -18.34 10.32
CA LYS A 543 18.06 -19.72 10.18
C LYS A 543 17.91 -20.45 11.52
N ALA A 544 18.81 -20.21 12.49
CA ALA A 544 18.70 -20.75 13.84
C ALA A 544 17.56 -20.10 14.65
N LYS A 545 17.43 -18.76 14.60
CA LYS A 545 16.32 -18.03 15.26
C LYS A 545 14.94 -18.45 14.75
N LEU A 546 14.80 -18.60 13.43
CA LEU A 546 13.55 -19.08 12.80
C LEU A 546 13.24 -20.52 13.23
N ARG A 547 14.24 -21.41 13.26
CA ARG A 547 14.09 -22.80 13.72
C ARG A 547 13.56 -22.89 15.15
N ALA A 548 14.15 -22.11 16.07
CA ALA A 548 13.69 -22.05 17.47
C ALA A 548 12.27 -21.46 17.57
N GLY A 549 11.98 -20.40 16.82
CA GLY A 549 10.68 -19.76 16.80
C GLY A 549 9.54 -20.66 16.28
N VAL A 550 9.79 -21.44 15.23
CA VAL A 550 8.86 -22.46 14.71
C VAL A 550 8.68 -23.59 15.72
N ALA A 551 9.77 -24.14 16.28
CA ALA A 551 9.71 -25.23 17.25
C ALA A 551 8.84 -24.89 18.47
N ALA A 552 8.87 -23.63 18.92
CA ALA A 552 8.09 -23.13 20.06
C ALA A 552 6.57 -23.00 19.78
N VAL A 553 6.12 -22.99 18.52
CA VAL A 553 4.70 -22.75 18.17
C VAL A 553 4.06 -23.86 17.32
N ARG A 554 4.84 -24.75 16.70
CA ARG A 554 4.34 -25.71 15.70
C ARG A 554 3.31 -26.72 16.21
N SER A 555 3.22 -26.95 17.52
CA SER A 555 2.21 -27.80 18.16
C SER A 555 0.87 -27.08 18.41
N ASN A 556 0.80 -25.76 18.23
CA ASN A 556 -0.41 -24.98 18.46
C ASN A 556 -1.31 -24.96 17.22
N ARG A 557 -2.53 -25.49 17.38
CA ARG A 557 -3.59 -25.52 16.36
C ARG A 557 -4.15 -24.12 16.00
N ASN A 558 -4.08 -23.15 16.91
CA ASN A 558 -4.59 -21.80 16.69
C ASN A 558 -3.63 -20.92 15.85
N ILE A 559 -2.38 -21.35 15.67
CA ILE A 559 -1.42 -20.68 14.78
C ILE A 559 -1.45 -21.41 13.44
N ILE A 560 -1.99 -20.74 12.41
CA ILE A 560 -2.18 -21.34 11.07
C ILE A 560 -1.15 -20.86 10.03
N GLY A 561 -0.38 -19.83 10.36
CA GLY A 561 0.59 -19.26 9.44
C GLY A 561 1.67 -18.42 10.10
N TYR A 562 2.66 -18.04 9.30
CA TYR A 562 3.77 -17.17 9.68
C TYR A 562 3.62 -15.81 9.00
N TYR A 563 3.73 -14.75 9.80
CA TYR A 563 3.78 -13.38 9.29
C TYR A 563 5.25 -12.99 9.08
N ILE A 564 5.68 -13.01 7.83
CA ILE A 564 7.08 -12.80 7.44
C ILE A 564 7.42 -11.31 7.55
N SER A 565 6.66 -10.46 6.88
CA SER A 565 6.94 -9.02 6.81
C SER A 565 5.66 -8.17 6.77
N ASP A 566 5.74 -7.06 7.49
CA ASP A 566 4.86 -5.89 7.36
C ASP A 566 5.54 -4.87 6.46
N GLU A 567 4.89 -4.48 5.37
CA GLU A 567 5.30 -3.43 4.43
C GLU A 567 6.81 -3.38 4.13
N PRO A 568 7.38 -4.45 3.54
CA PRO A 568 8.82 -4.53 3.31
C PRO A 568 9.38 -3.38 2.45
N GLU A 569 8.60 -2.87 1.49
CA GLU A 569 8.92 -1.69 0.68
C GLU A 569 9.09 -0.41 1.51
N CYS A 570 8.24 -0.15 2.51
CA CYS A 570 8.35 1.00 3.41
C CYS A 570 9.65 0.99 4.24
N ARG A 571 10.35 -0.16 4.30
CA ARG A 571 11.63 -0.34 5.00
C ARG A 571 12.80 -0.64 4.05
N GLY A 572 12.55 -0.79 2.75
CA GLY A 572 13.54 -1.13 1.73
C GLY A 572 14.10 -2.56 1.81
N LEU A 573 13.33 -3.53 2.30
CA LEU A 573 13.81 -4.92 2.40
C LEU A 573 13.96 -5.58 1.03
N SER A 574 15.00 -6.41 0.86
CA SER A 574 15.25 -7.14 -0.39
C SER A 574 14.21 -8.25 -0.62
N PRO A 575 13.66 -8.37 -1.84
CA PRO A 575 12.88 -9.54 -2.25
C PRO A 575 13.68 -10.84 -2.10
N THR A 576 14.96 -10.87 -2.51
CA THR A 576 15.83 -12.05 -2.42
C THR A 576 16.00 -12.53 -0.97
N PHE A 577 16.15 -11.59 -0.03
CA PHE A 577 16.20 -11.93 1.39
C PHE A 577 14.89 -12.59 1.86
N LEU A 578 13.73 -12.00 1.55
CA LEU A 578 12.43 -12.51 1.96
C LEU A 578 12.03 -13.82 1.27
N GLU A 579 12.37 -13.99 -0.01
CA GLU A 579 12.20 -15.25 -0.75
C GLU A 579 13.00 -16.39 -0.11
N SER A 580 14.25 -16.13 0.28
CA SER A 580 15.08 -17.14 0.96
C SER A 580 14.57 -17.49 2.37
N MET A 581 13.96 -16.53 3.07
CA MET A 581 13.29 -16.75 4.35
C MET A 581 12.02 -17.60 4.18
N TYR A 582 11.20 -17.29 3.17
CA TYR A 582 10.02 -18.07 2.80
C TYR A 582 10.39 -19.52 2.43
N ALA A 583 11.41 -19.71 1.59
CA ALA A 583 11.90 -21.04 1.20
C ALA A 583 12.30 -21.89 2.42
N TYR A 584 13.06 -21.30 3.35
CA TYR A 584 13.47 -21.99 4.59
C TYR A 584 12.30 -22.29 5.53
N LEU A 585 11.33 -21.37 5.68
CA LEU A 585 10.13 -21.63 6.48
C LEU A 585 9.24 -22.74 5.87
N LYS A 586 9.10 -22.79 4.54
CA LYS A 586 8.39 -23.83 3.78
C LYS A 586 9.05 -25.21 3.90
N GLU A 587 10.37 -25.26 3.98
CA GLU A 587 11.13 -26.49 4.23
C GLU A 587 10.85 -26.99 5.66
N LEU A 588 11.01 -26.10 6.64
CA LEU A 588 10.99 -26.33 8.08
C LEU A 588 9.61 -26.64 8.68
N ASP A 589 8.54 -26.00 8.20
CA ASP A 589 7.16 -26.31 8.54
C ASP A 589 6.26 -26.23 7.28
N PRO A 590 6.07 -27.37 6.58
CA PRO A 590 5.24 -27.40 5.38
C PRO A 590 3.76 -27.17 5.64
N TYR A 591 3.28 -27.30 6.89
CA TYR A 591 1.86 -27.28 7.23
C TYR A 591 1.28 -25.89 7.49
N ARG A 592 2.12 -24.84 7.50
CA ARG A 592 1.68 -23.46 7.76
C ARG A 592 2.04 -22.56 6.59
N PHE A 593 1.08 -21.75 6.15
CA PHE A 593 1.31 -20.75 5.11
C PHE A 593 2.19 -19.61 5.64
N CYS A 594 2.86 -18.93 4.72
CA CYS A 594 3.62 -17.71 4.95
C CYS A 594 2.90 -16.53 4.33
N MET A 595 2.86 -15.41 5.05
CA MET A 595 2.12 -14.22 4.66
C MET A 595 3.00 -12.97 4.70
N ILE A 596 2.80 -12.11 3.70
CA ILE A 596 3.35 -10.76 3.63
C ILE A 596 2.18 -9.77 3.47
N VAL A 597 2.29 -8.64 4.15
CA VAL A 597 1.48 -7.44 3.92
C VAL A 597 2.36 -6.43 3.18
N SER A 598 1.85 -5.83 2.11
CA SER A 598 2.65 -4.95 1.25
C SER A 598 1.78 -3.96 0.46
N ARG A 599 2.36 -2.82 0.10
CA ARG A 599 1.83 -1.80 -0.82
C ARG A 599 2.42 -1.92 -2.24
N ALA A 600 3.36 -2.84 -2.42
CA ALA A 600 3.98 -3.24 -3.68
C ALA A 600 3.92 -4.77 -3.87
N PRO A 601 2.72 -5.38 -3.94
CA PRO A 601 2.54 -6.83 -3.91
C PRO A 601 3.29 -7.58 -5.02
N GLU A 602 3.43 -6.99 -6.21
CA GLU A 602 4.22 -7.54 -7.32
C GLU A 602 5.66 -7.89 -6.88
N ARG A 603 6.33 -6.95 -6.19
CA ARG A 603 7.72 -7.04 -5.75
C ARG A 603 7.99 -8.18 -4.75
N TYR A 604 6.96 -8.69 -4.07
CA TYR A 604 7.12 -9.68 -2.98
C TYR A 604 6.24 -10.93 -3.12
N MET A 605 5.49 -11.10 -4.21
CA MET A 605 4.58 -12.24 -4.38
C MET A 605 5.27 -13.60 -4.20
N LYS A 606 6.50 -13.74 -4.71
CA LYS A 606 7.33 -14.95 -4.61
C LYS A 606 7.74 -15.31 -3.17
N ALA A 607 7.69 -14.37 -2.23
CA ALA A 607 8.11 -14.53 -0.84
C ALA A 607 6.96 -14.93 0.13
N CYS A 608 5.82 -15.39 -0.39
CA CYS A 608 4.67 -15.79 0.43
C CYS A 608 3.85 -16.93 -0.19
N ASP A 609 2.88 -17.46 0.56
CA ASP A 609 1.73 -18.20 0.02
C ASP A 609 0.44 -17.34 0.06
N VAL A 610 0.40 -16.35 0.96
CA VAL A 610 -0.69 -15.38 1.11
C VAL A 610 -0.14 -13.96 0.96
N MET A 611 -0.55 -13.26 -0.09
CA MET A 611 -0.27 -11.83 -0.28
C MET A 611 -1.47 -11.01 0.19
N CYS A 612 -1.23 -9.98 1.00
CA CYS A 612 -2.30 -9.10 1.47
C CYS A 612 -1.93 -7.63 1.21
N PRO A 613 -2.42 -7.05 0.11
CA PRO A 613 -2.25 -5.63 -0.18
C PRO A 613 -2.79 -4.74 0.95
N HIS A 614 -2.05 -3.67 1.28
CA HIS A 614 -2.38 -2.74 2.38
C HIS A 614 -2.73 -1.32 1.90
N PRO A 615 -3.88 -1.11 1.25
CA PRO A 615 -4.23 0.20 0.70
C PRO A 615 -4.63 1.22 1.77
N TYR A 616 -3.91 2.36 1.80
CA TYR A 616 -4.24 3.51 2.64
C TYR A 616 -5.03 4.57 1.87
N MET A 617 -6.29 4.76 2.25
CA MET A 617 -7.20 5.66 1.55
C MET A 617 -7.35 7.04 2.20
N ASN A 618 -6.94 7.21 3.47
CA ASN A 618 -6.96 8.46 4.24
C ASN A 618 -8.16 9.37 3.90
N PRO A 619 -9.38 9.06 4.40
CA PRO A 619 -10.57 9.84 4.10
C PRO A 619 -10.49 11.26 4.65
N GLN A 620 -10.88 12.22 3.84
CA GLN A 620 -10.84 13.65 4.16
C GLN A 620 -12.22 14.32 4.07
N GLN A 621 -12.33 15.48 4.71
CA GLN A 621 -13.43 16.41 4.59
C GLN A 621 -12.89 17.85 4.52
N TYR A 622 -13.43 18.61 3.56
CA TYR A 622 -13.07 20.00 3.29
C TYR A 622 -14.12 20.95 3.90
N GLU A 623 -13.77 22.23 4.07
CA GLU A 623 -14.63 23.24 4.72
C GLU A 623 -16.02 23.38 4.08
N ASN A 624 -16.10 23.20 2.75
CA ASN A 624 -17.36 23.21 1.99
C ASN A 624 -18.21 21.92 2.16
N GLY A 625 -17.85 21.03 3.09
CA GLY A 625 -18.51 19.75 3.33
C GLY A 625 -18.15 18.63 2.35
N THR A 626 -17.37 18.91 1.30
CA THR A 626 -16.94 17.89 0.34
C THR A 626 -16.11 16.83 1.04
N ARG A 627 -16.34 15.56 0.69
CA ARG A 627 -15.52 14.42 1.13
C ARG A 627 -14.72 13.89 -0.07
N LYS A 628 -13.44 13.58 0.11
CA LYS A 628 -12.60 12.83 -0.85
C LYS A 628 -11.59 11.96 -0.07
N PHE A 629 -10.81 11.17 -0.78
CA PHE A 629 -9.62 10.50 -0.26
C PHE A 629 -8.40 11.40 -0.50
N ALA A 630 -7.36 11.29 0.34
CA ALA A 630 -6.16 12.14 0.25
C ALA A 630 -5.24 11.84 -0.95
N GLY A 631 -5.57 10.79 -1.71
CA GLY A 631 -4.86 10.30 -2.90
C GLY A 631 -5.81 9.59 -3.86
N TYR A 632 -5.24 8.83 -4.80
CA TYR A 632 -5.96 8.17 -5.90
C TYR A 632 -7.07 7.23 -5.40
N MET A 633 -8.32 7.45 -5.83
CA MET A 633 -9.46 6.78 -5.19
C MET A 633 -9.55 5.28 -5.51
N GLN A 634 -9.11 4.84 -6.69
CA GLN A 634 -9.16 3.43 -7.10
C GLN A 634 -7.94 2.63 -6.62
N HIS A 635 -7.19 3.14 -5.63
CA HIS A 635 -5.98 2.50 -5.13
C HIS A 635 -6.23 1.06 -4.61
N ILE A 636 -7.35 0.80 -3.91
CA ILE A 636 -7.74 -0.58 -3.51
C ILE A 636 -7.90 -1.51 -4.73
N ARG A 637 -8.63 -1.06 -5.77
CA ARG A 637 -8.80 -1.82 -7.03
C ARG A 637 -7.44 -2.15 -7.63
N ASN A 638 -6.57 -1.13 -7.75
CA ASN A 638 -5.28 -1.27 -8.41
C ASN A 638 -4.35 -2.23 -7.66
N VAL A 639 -4.11 -2.04 -6.35
CA VAL A 639 -3.20 -2.93 -5.60
C VAL A 639 -3.75 -4.35 -5.43
N THR A 640 -5.08 -4.52 -5.44
CA THR A 640 -5.68 -5.86 -5.45
C THR A 640 -5.47 -6.55 -6.79
N ARG A 641 -5.66 -5.85 -7.92
CA ARG A 641 -5.39 -6.40 -9.26
C ARG A 641 -3.90 -6.68 -9.47
N GLU A 642 -3.01 -5.76 -9.12
CA GLU A 642 -1.55 -5.96 -9.14
C GLU A 642 -1.15 -7.25 -8.41
N ALA A 643 -1.79 -7.56 -7.27
CA ALA A 643 -1.57 -8.81 -6.56
C ALA A 643 -2.17 -10.04 -7.24
N GLN A 644 -3.24 -9.93 -8.02
CA GLN A 644 -3.76 -11.05 -8.85
C GLN A 644 -2.89 -11.27 -10.09
N ASP A 645 -2.48 -10.19 -10.75
CA ASP A 645 -1.71 -10.24 -12.01
C ASP A 645 -0.29 -10.78 -11.76
N ALA A 646 0.28 -10.50 -10.58
CA ALA A 646 1.55 -11.08 -10.13
C ALA A 646 1.45 -12.53 -9.59
N ASN A 647 0.23 -13.05 -9.35
CA ASN A 647 0.00 -14.38 -8.79
C ASN A 647 0.11 -15.45 -9.87
N ASP A 648 0.96 -16.46 -9.65
CA ASP A 648 1.15 -17.61 -10.55
C ASP A 648 0.00 -18.65 -10.49
N GLY A 649 -1.10 -18.30 -9.84
CA GLY A 649 -2.25 -19.16 -9.55
C GLY A 649 -2.08 -20.05 -8.32
N SER A 650 -0.91 -20.04 -7.65
CA SER A 650 -0.65 -20.87 -6.46
C SER A 650 -0.86 -20.13 -5.12
N LYS A 651 -1.13 -18.82 -5.15
CA LYS A 651 -1.21 -17.94 -3.98
C LYS A 651 -2.63 -17.52 -3.66
N ALA A 652 -2.89 -17.21 -2.39
CA ALA A 652 -4.11 -16.52 -1.99
C ALA A 652 -3.85 -15.01 -1.92
N VAL A 653 -4.66 -14.22 -2.61
CA VAL A 653 -4.66 -12.75 -2.50
C VAL A 653 -5.77 -12.34 -1.54
N TRP A 654 -5.41 -11.72 -0.42
CA TRP A 654 -6.36 -11.10 0.52
C TRP A 654 -6.40 -9.59 0.26
N CYS A 655 -6.97 -8.80 1.17
CA CYS A 655 -6.79 -7.36 1.23
C CYS A 655 -6.93 -6.87 2.67
N MET A 656 -6.19 -5.81 3.02
CA MET A 656 -6.23 -5.13 4.31
C MET A 656 -6.69 -3.68 4.14
N PRO A 657 -7.99 -3.39 4.00
CA PRO A 657 -8.45 -2.02 3.91
C PRO A 657 -8.28 -1.24 5.22
N GLN A 658 -7.90 0.03 5.12
CA GLN A 658 -7.82 0.96 6.25
C GLN A 658 -9.23 1.31 6.77
N THR A 659 -9.56 0.98 8.04
CA THR A 659 -10.84 1.38 8.68
C THR A 659 -10.69 2.52 9.69
N PHE A 660 -9.58 3.25 9.67
CA PHE A 660 -9.27 4.35 10.60
C PHE A 660 -8.63 5.54 9.87
N SER A 661 -8.19 6.56 10.61
CA SER A 661 -7.39 7.67 10.11
C SER A 661 -6.31 8.06 11.13
N TYR A 662 -5.14 8.49 10.67
CA TYR A 662 -4.01 8.90 11.54
C TYR A 662 -4.11 10.35 12.07
N GLY A 663 -5.11 11.13 11.65
CA GLY A 663 -5.51 12.38 12.32
C GLY A 663 -4.76 13.66 11.94
N GLY A 664 -4.69 14.03 10.65
CA GLY A 664 -4.46 15.41 10.21
C GLY A 664 -5.72 16.30 10.30
N ASN A 665 -5.57 17.62 10.07
CA ASN A 665 -6.65 18.62 10.24
C ASN A 665 -7.90 18.36 9.38
N THR A 666 -7.74 17.78 8.19
CA THR A 666 -8.83 17.43 7.25
C THR A 666 -9.18 15.95 7.28
N ASP A 667 -8.37 15.11 7.93
CA ASP A 667 -8.55 13.66 7.91
C ASP A 667 -9.63 13.24 8.90
N ARG A 668 -10.38 12.20 8.55
CA ARG A 668 -11.46 11.65 9.35
C ARG A 668 -11.54 10.14 9.16
N HIS A 669 -12.26 9.49 10.06
CA HIS A 669 -12.54 8.07 9.88
C HIS A 669 -13.48 7.84 8.68
N PRO A 670 -13.46 6.65 8.07
CA PRO A 670 -14.44 6.25 7.07
C PRO A 670 -15.86 6.36 7.64
N ASN A 671 -16.87 6.58 6.79
CA ASN A 671 -18.27 6.35 7.19
C ASN A 671 -18.75 4.97 6.73
N PHE A 672 -19.98 4.60 7.09
CA PHE A 672 -20.57 3.30 6.73
C PHE A 672 -20.45 2.97 5.24
N ARG A 673 -20.82 3.92 4.36
CA ARG A 673 -20.71 3.74 2.90
C ARG A 673 -19.26 3.50 2.45
N GLU A 674 -18.31 4.27 2.98
CA GLU A 674 -16.88 4.13 2.63
C GLU A 674 -16.31 2.80 3.13
N SER A 675 -16.66 2.35 4.34
CA SER A 675 -16.25 1.04 4.88
C SER A 675 -16.81 -0.15 4.08
N ARG A 676 -18.08 -0.07 3.62
CA ARG A 676 -18.62 -1.03 2.64
C ARG A 676 -17.84 -0.95 1.33
N TRP A 677 -17.68 0.25 0.77
CA TRP A 677 -17.02 0.48 -0.53
C TRP A 677 -15.58 -0.06 -0.56
N PHE A 678 -14.79 0.16 0.50
CA PHE A 678 -13.45 -0.41 0.63
C PHE A 678 -13.45 -1.94 0.57
N THR A 679 -14.31 -2.56 1.37
CA THR A 679 -14.42 -4.02 1.49
C THR A 679 -14.86 -4.67 0.18
N PHE A 680 -15.93 -4.16 -0.42
CA PHE A 680 -16.49 -4.73 -1.64
C PHE A 680 -15.65 -4.39 -2.88
N THR A 681 -14.86 -3.30 -2.90
CA THR A 681 -13.87 -3.06 -3.96
C THR A 681 -12.81 -4.16 -3.98
N ALA A 682 -12.26 -4.55 -2.82
CA ALA A 682 -11.31 -5.66 -2.77
C ALA A 682 -11.95 -6.98 -3.21
N LEU A 683 -13.19 -7.25 -2.78
CA LEU A 683 -13.92 -8.47 -3.13
C LEU A 683 -14.26 -8.56 -4.63
N ALA A 684 -14.68 -7.44 -5.24
CA ALA A 684 -14.95 -7.32 -6.68
C ALA A 684 -13.69 -7.50 -7.54
N ASN A 685 -12.52 -7.24 -6.97
CA ASN A 685 -11.21 -7.40 -7.61
C ASN A 685 -10.49 -8.69 -7.18
N GLY A 686 -11.25 -9.69 -6.72
CA GLY A 686 -10.79 -11.07 -6.56
C GLY A 686 -10.26 -11.47 -5.18
N ALA A 687 -10.28 -10.58 -4.18
CA ALA A 687 -9.76 -10.91 -2.85
C ALA A 687 -10.47 -12.14 -2.22
N LYS A 688 -9.66 -13.07 -1.70
CA LYS A 688 -10.06 -14.33 -1.03
C LYS A 688 -10.09 -14.24 0.50
N GLY A 689 -9.73 -13.08 1.04
CA GLY A 689 -9.84 -12.76 2.46
C GLY A 689 -9.88 -11.25 2.67
N ILE A 690 -10.68 -10.80 3.63
CA ILE A 690 -10.82 -9.39 4.02
C ILE A 690 -10.40 -9.26 5.48
N VAL A 691 -9.33 -8.50 5.72
CA VAL A 691 -8.71 -8.35 7.04
C VAL A 691 -8.44 -6.87 7.33
N PRO A 692 -9.47 -6.04 7.60
CA PRO A 692 -9.29 -4.60 7.68
C PRO A 692 -8.41 -4.21 8.87
N PHE A 693 -7.58 -3.18 8.68
CA PHE A 693 -6.68 -2.68 9.71
C PHE A 693 -7.43 -1.78 10.68
N ILE A 694 -7.55 -2.21 11.94
CA ILE A 694 -8.01 -1.39 13.06
C ILE A 694 -6.82 -0.85 13.85
N PHE A 695 -6.71 0.47 13.88
CA PHE A 695 -5.76 1.17 14.75
C PHE A 695 -6.44 1.65 16.03
N ASN A 696 -5.65 2.28 16.90
CA ASN A 696 -6.06 2.69 18.25
C ASN A 696 -7.40 3.47 18.31
N GLY A 697 -7.63 4.40 17.38
CA GLY A 697 -8.82 5.25 17.35
C GLY A 697 -10.09 4.57 16.84
N TYR A 698 -9.98 3.43 16.16
CA TYR A 698 -11.11 2.75 15.50
C TYR A 698 -12.35 2.62 16.41
N TRP A 699 -12.15 2.30 17.69
CA TRP A 699 -13.21 2.02 18.66
C TRP A 699 -13.94 3.25 19.18
N ASN A 700 -13.34 4.43 19.06
CA ASN A 700 -13.95 5.69 19.46
C ASN A 700 -14.99 6.14 18.42
N HIS A 701 -14.91 5.61 17.20
CA HIS A 701 -15.88 5.92 16.15
C HIS A 701 -17.03 4.92 16.15
N LEU A 702 -18.11 5.32 16.81
CA LEU A 702 -19.36 4.55 16.91
C LEU A 702 -19.93 4.13 15.55
N GLU A 703 -19.80 4.99 14.53
CA GLU A 703 -20.17 4.66 13.15
C GLU A 703 -19.38 3.47 12.61
N ASN A 704 -18.05 3.46 12.79
CA ASN A 704 -17.18 2.36 12.33
C ASN A 704 -17.55 1.02 12.96
N ARG A 705 -17.85 1.01 14.26
CA ARG A 705 -18.28 -0.19 15.00
C ARG A 705 -19.49 -0.83 14.31
N ILE A 706 -20.57 -0.05 14.13
CA ILE A 706 -21.82 -0.52 13.50
C ILE A 706 -21.60 -0.88 12.02
N ALA A 707 -20.84 -0.05 11.30
CA ALA A 707 -20.58 -0.23 9.88
C ALA A 707 -19.89 -1.56 9.57
N MET A 708 -18.90 -1.94 10.37
CA MET A 708 -18.14 -3.17 10.12
C MET A 708 -18.88 -4.42 10.56
N ASP A 709 -19.70 -4.37 11.62
CA ASP A 709 -20.57 -5.49 11.98
C ASP A 709 -21.50 -5.84 10.80
N ALA A 710 -22.16 -4.82 10.22
CA ALA A 710 -22.99 -4.97 9.03
C ALA A 710 -22.23 -5.51 7.81
N VAL A 711 -20.99 -5.06 7.57
CA VAL A 711 -20.12 -5.60 6.52
C VAL A 711 -19.80 -7.08 6.75
N PHE A 712 -19.48 -7.48 7.99
CA PHE A 712 -19.13 -8.87 8.29
C PHE A 712 -20.32 -9.83 8.20
N GLU A 713 -21.54 -9.36 8.42
CA GLU A 713 -22.79 -10.08 8.16
C GLU A 713 -23.00 -10.33 6.65
N GLU A 714 -22.81 -9.31 5.80
CA GLU A 714 -22.87 -9.49 4.35
C GLU A 714 -21.78 -10.46 3.86
N LEU A 715 -20.54 -10.31 4.34
CA LEU A 715 -19.45 -11.24 4.06
C LEU A 715 -19.74 -12.67 4.57
N ALA A 716 -20.50 -12.83 5.65
CA ALA A 716 -20.90 -14.16 6.16
C ALA A 716 -21.82 -14.88 5.18
N LEU A 717 -22.76 -14.15 4.55
CA LEU A 717 -23.67 -14.70 3.55
C LEU A 717 -22.95 -15.07 2.25
N LEU A 718 -21.95 -14.28 1.84
CA LEU A 718 -21.17 -14.52 0.62
C LEU A 718 -20.11 -15.62 0.78
N ALA A 719 -19.59 -15.83 2.00
CA ALA A 719 -18.51 -16.78 2.28
C ALA A 719 -18.68 -18.20 1.67
N PRO A 720 -19.87 -18.83 1.66
CA PRO A 720 -20.08 -20.14 1.02
C PRO A 720 -19.83 -20.14 -0.49
N ALA A 721 -20.12 -19.03 -1.18
CA ALA A 721 -19.87 -18.88 -2.61
C ALA A 721 -18.40 -18.57 -2.92
N TRP A 722 -17.75 -17.78 -2.06
CA TRP A 722 -16.34 -17.38 -2.26
C TRP A 722 -15.33 -18.51 -2.00
N LYS A 723 -15.67 -19.45 -1.11
CA LYS A 723 -14.80 -20.58 -0.73
C LYS A 723 -15.06 -21.87 -1.53
N ALA A 724 -16.11 -21.91 -2.34
CA ALA A 724 -16.46 -23.11 -3.10
C ALA A 724 -15.74 -23.10 -4.47
N PRO A 725 -15.19 -24.25 -4.91
CA PRO A 725 -14.45 -24.35 -6.16
C PRO A 725 -15.37 -24.26 -7.40
N GLY A 726 -14.82 -23.82 -8.53
CA GLY A 726 -15.50 -23.75 -9.83
C GLY A 726 -16.64 -22.73 -9.88
N THR A 727 -16.68 -21.79 -8.94
CA THR A 727 -17.84 -20.89 -8.74
C THR A 727 -17.79 -19.59 -9.53
N ALA A 728 -16.62 -19.18 -10.01
CA ALA A 728 -16.49 -17.94 -10.79
C ALA A 728 -17.30 -18.04 -12.09
N THR A 729 -17.93 -16.95 -12.49
CA THR A 729 -18.61 -16.85 -13.80
C THR A 729 -18.36 -15.46 -14.36
N GLU A 730 -18.30 -15.37 -15.69
CA GLU A 730 -18.05 -14.11 -16.39
C GLU A 730 -19.14 -13.06 -16.08
N ILE A 731 -18.70 -11.81 -15.90
CA ILE A 731 -19.58 -10.65 -15.82
C ILE A 731 -18.87 -9.44 -16.44
N THR A 732 -19.59 -8.70 -17.29
CA THR A 732 -19.09 -7.51 -17.98
C THR A 732 -20.02 -6.33 -17.76
N GLY A 733 -19.47 -5.14 -17.52
CA GLY A 733 -20.25 -3.90 -17.38
C GLY A 733 -20.10 -2.96 -18.57
N SER A 734 -21.17 -2.25 -18.91
CA SER A 734 -21.16 -1.20 -19.95
C SER A 734 -20.36 0.05 -19.54
N MET A 735 -20.05 0.22 -18.25
CA MET A 735 -19.27 1.34 -17.71
C MET A 735 -17.94 0.84 -17.11
N PRO A 736 -16.76 1.29 -17.60
CA PRO A 736 -15.44 0.81 -17.14
C PRO A 736 -15.08 1.20 -15.70
N GLN A 737 -15.87 2.11 -15.11
CA GLN A 737 -15.76 2.52 -13.71
C GLN A 737 -16.56 1.63 -12.75
N VAL A 738 -17.34 0.65 -13.22
CA VAL A 738 -18.03 -0.31 -12.33
C VAL A 738 -17.30 -1.64 -12.37
N ASP A 739 -16.64 -1.97 -11.27
CA ASP A 739 -16.05 -3.30 -11.07
C ASP A 739 -17.16 -4.27 -10.66
N ALA A 740 -17.16 -5.49 -11.20
CA ALA A 740 -18.12 -6.51 -10.81
C ALA A 740 -17.49 -7.92 -10.80
N ILE A 741 -17.97 -8.77 -9.89
CA ILE A 741 -17.64 -10.20 -9.84
C ILE A 741 -18.91 -11.01 -9.59
N ALA A 742 -19.03 -12.15 -10.27
CA ALA A 742 -20.16 -13.06 -10.16
C ALA A 742 -19.71 -14.45 -9.67
N LYS A 743 -20.45 -15.00 -8.71
CA LYS A 743 -20.15 -16.28 -8.05
C LYS A 743 -21.40 -17.14 -7.96
N ARG A 744 -21.37 -18.32 -8.59
CA ARG A 744 -22.40 -19.35 -8.45
C ARG A 744 -22.27 -20.01 -7.08
N PHE A 745 -23.38 -20.43 -6.49
CA PHE A 745 -23.40 -21.12 -5.20
C PHE A 745 -24.47 -22.20 -5.18
N ARG A 746 -24.14 -23.38 -4.65
CA ARG A 746 -25.12 -24.45 -4.41
C ARG A 746 -24.94 -24.93 -2.98
N LYS A 747 -26.04 -24.96 -2.20
CA LYS A 747 -25.97 -25.34 -0.78
C LYS A 747 -25.49 -26.77 -0.58
N GLU A 748 -26.05 -27.71 -1.34
CA GLU A 748 -25.78 -29.15 -1.32
C GLU A 748 -25.98 -29.71 -2.74
N PRO A 749 -25.35 -30.84 -3.13
CA PRO A 749 -25.68 -31.56 -4.36
C PRO A 749 -27.20 -31.78 -4.50
N GLY A 750 -27.73 -31.59 -5.71
CA GLY A 750 -29.18 -31.69 -5.99
C GLY A 750 -30.04 -30.49 -5.57
N ARG A 751 -29.50 -29.50 -4.85
CA ARG A 751 -30.21 -28.23 -4.57
C ARG A 751 -30.09 -27.24 -5.74
N PRO A 752 -31.02 -26.25 -5.84
CA PRO A 752 -30.90 -25.16 -6.80
C PRO A 752 -29.54 -24.45 -6.70
N THR A 753 -29.07 -23.95 -7.84
CA THR A 753 -27.87 -23.12 -7.90
C THR A 753 -28.31 -21.67 -7.85
N HIS A 754 -27.79 -20.92 -6.89
CA HIS A 754 -27.99 -19.49 -6.75
C HIS A 754 -26.80 -18.74 -7.35
N LEU A 755 -26.98 -17.44 -7.58
CA LEU A 755 -25.94 -16.52 -7.99
C LEU A 755 -25.78 -15.44 -6.92
N PHE A 756 -24.55 -15.01 -6.69
CA PHE A 756 -24.21 -13.76 -6.03
C PHE A 756 -23.42 -12.90 -7.02
N ILE A 757 -23.76 -11.62 -7.10
CA ILE A 757 -23.01 -10.62 -7.87
C ILE A 757 -22.66 -9.49 -6.91
N VAL A 758 -21.39 -9.09 -6.86
CA VAL A 758 -20.92 -7.90 -6.15
C VAL A 758 -20.49 -6.90 -7.20
N ALA A 759 -21.05 -5.69 -7.17
CA ALA A 759 -20.72 -4.63 -8.11
C ALA A 759 -20.46 -3.30 -7.36
N VAL A 760 -19.43 -2.56 -7.80
CA VAL A 760 -18.92 -1.38 -7.09
C VAL A 760 -18.53 -0.27 -8.07
N ASN A 761 -19.12 0.92 -7.89
CA ASN A 761 -18.76 2.11 -8.65
C ASN A 761 -17.47 2.74 -8.10
N GLN A 762 -16.43 2.75 -8.92
CA GLN A 762 -15.10 3.30 -8.68
C GLN A 762 -15.01 4.81 -8.99
N SER A 763 -16.12 5.54 -8.87
CA SER A 763 -16.21 6.99 -9.14
C SER A 763 -16.88 7.77 -8.01
N TYR A 764 -16.57 9.07 -7.96
CA TYR A 764 -17.28 10.04 -7.13
C TYR A 764 -18.59 10.51 -7.75
N GLU A 765 -18.76 10.29 -9.06
CA GLU A 765 -20.01 10.57 -9.78
C GLU A 765 -20.89 9.32 -9.84
N GLY A 766 -22.20 9.53 -9.93
CA GLY A 766 -23.15 8.44 -10.18
C GLY A 766 -23.11 7.97 -11.64
N CYS A 767 -23.51 6.73 -11.89
CA CYS A 767 -23.68 6.20 -13.24
C CYS A 767 -24.78 5.14 -13.32
N ARG A 768 -25.47 5.10 -14.45
CA ARG A 768 -26.30 3.96 -14.86
C ARG A 768 -25.42 2.98 -15.65
N THR A 769 -25.45 1.70 -15.31
CA THR A 769 -24.70 0.67 -16.05
C THR A 769 -25.56 -0.56 -16.31
N THR A 770 -25.35 -1.18 -17.46
CA THR A 770 -25.84 -2.54 -17.73
C THR A 770 -24.75 -3.52 -17.32
N LEU A 771 -25.12 -4.58 -16.61
CA LEU A 771 -24.24 -5.70 -16.23
C LEU A 771 -24.76 -6.96 -16.92
N THR A 772 -23.92 -7.58 -17.75
CA THR A 772 -24.22 -8.82 -18.49
C THR A 772 -23.50 -9.99 -17.83
N CYS A 773 -24.23 -11.07 -17.53
CA CYS A 773 -23.70 -12.26 -16.86
C CYS A 773 -24.37 -13.51 -17.45
N PRO A 774 -23.68 -14.34 -18.25
CA PRO A 774 -24.27 -15.51 -18.92
C PRO A 774 -25.01 -16.47 -17.98
N ALA A 775 -24.55 -16.58 -16.73
CA ALA A 775 -25.19 -17.41 -15.70
C ALA A 775 -26.64 -17.04 -15.41
N LEU A 776 -27.06 -15.78 -15.63
CA LEU A 776 -28.44 -15.35 -15.44
C LEU A 776 -29.40 -16.02 -16.43
N ASN A 777 -28.98 -16.18 -17.70
CA ASN A 777 -29.73 -16.92 -18.72
C ASN A 777 -29.77 -18.42 -18.39
N GLU A 778 -28.64 -19.01 -18.02
CA GLU A 778 -28.55 -20.43 -17.65
C GLU A 778 -29.46 -20.78 -16.47
N LEU A 779 -29.53 -19.90 -15.48
CA LEU A 779 -30.41 -20.03 -14.30
C LEU A 779 -31.86 -19.60 -14.58
N LYS A 780 -32.20 -19.19 -15.82
CA LYS A 780 -33.53 -18.72 -16.24
C LYS A 780 -34.14 -17.68 -15.29
N THR A 781 -33.28 -16.79 -14.80
CA THR A 781 -33.62 -15.79 -13.77
C THR A 781 -34.20 -14.55 -14.44
N SER A 782 -35.42 -14.15 -14.08
CA SER A 782 -36.05 -12.89 -14.52
C SER A 782 -35.91 -11.73 -13.54
N ARG A 783 -35.42 -11.98 -12.32
CA ARG A 783 -35.25 -10.97 -11.27
C ARG A 783 -34.05 -11.26 -10.35
N LEU A 784 -33.38 -10.22 -9.90
CA LEU A 784 -32.37 -10.25 -8.85
C LEU A 784 -32.86 -9.50 -7.62
N ILE A 785 -32.50 -9.97 -6.42
CA ILE A 785 -32.73 -9.28 -5.15
C ILE A 785 -31.49 -8.44 -4.84
N ALA A 786 -31.66 -7.13 -4.61
CA ALA A 786 -30.59 -6.27 -4.11
C ALA A 786 -30.52 -6.39 -2.57
N LEU A 787 -29.40 -6.94 -2.09
CA LEU A 787 -29.21 -7.33 -0.70
C LEU A 787 -29.27 -6.12 0.24
N ARG A 788 -30.08 -6.19 1.29
CA ARG A 788 -30.32 -5.11 2.27
C ARG A 788 -30.89 -3.80 1.68
N GLU A 789 -31.33 -3.80 0.42
CA GLU A 789 -31.86 -2.60 -0.26
C GLU A 789 -33.39 -2.62 -0.42
N ASN A 790 -34.07 -3.66 0.07
CA ASN A 790 -35.53 -3.84 0.01
C ASN A 790 -36.14 -3.66 -1.41
N ARG A 791 -35.36 -4.00 -2.45
CA ARG A 791 -35.75 -3.88 -3.86
C ARG A 791 -35.27 -5.07 -4.69
N THR A 792 -35.87 -5.23 -5.85
CA THR A 792 -35.42 -6.15 -6.91
C THR A 792 -35.00 -5.38 -8.14
N VAL A 793 -34.24 -6.02 -9.02
CA VAL A 793 -33.91 -5.53 -10.37
C VAL A 793 -34.30 -6.60 -11.39
N ASP A 794 -34.98 -6.21 -12.45
CA ASP A 794 -35.42 -7.13 -13.50
C ASP A 794 -34.25 -7.55 -14.41
N VAL A 795 -34.32 -8.78 -14.92
CA VAL A 795 -33.27 -9.40 -15.74
C VAL A 795 -33.85 -9.78 -17.10
N GLU A 796 -33.24 -9.27 -18.16
CA GLU A 796 -33.64 -9.53 -19.54
C GLU A 796 -32.42 -9.96 -20.36
N GLY A 797 -32.55 -11.05 -21.13
CA GLY A 797 -31.48 -11.54 -22.02
C GLY A 797 -30.15 -11.92 -21.32
N GLY A 798 -30.15 -12.08 -19.99
CA GLY A 798 -28.94 -12.36 -19.20
C GLY A 798 -28.18 -11.11 -18.78
N ALA A 799 -28.80 -9.95 -18.89
CA ALA A 799 -28.32 -8.67 -18.41
C ALA A 799 -29.36 -7.99 -17.52
N PHE A 800 -28.89 -7.02 -16.73
CA PHE A 800 -29.75 -6.10 -15.96
C PHE A 800 -29.11 -4.72 -15.94
N THR A 801 -29.90 -3.68 -15.69
CA THR A 801 -29.43 -2.29 -15.64
C THR A 801 -29.80 -1.66 -14.31
N ASP A 802 -28.86 -0.98 -13.66
CA ASP A 802 -29.07 -0.36 -12.35
C ASP A 802 -28.33 0.98 -12.23
N ASP A 803 -28.77 1.81 -11.27
CA ASP A 803 -28.26 3.15 -11.01
C ASP A 803 -27.32 3.15 -9.79
N PHE A 804 -26.03 3.29 -10.04
CA PHE A 804 -25.01 3.35 -8.99
C PHE A 804 -24.78 4.79 -8.56
N GLY A 805 -25.04 5.08 -7.28
CA GLY A 805 -24.64 6.34 -6.67
C GLY A 805 -23.11 6.49 -6.54
N ARG A 806 -22.68 7.66 -6.05
CA ARG A 806 -21.31 7.94 -5.61
C ARG A 806 -20.83 6.86 -4.63
N LEU A 807 -19.69 6.22 -4.92
CA LEU A 807 -19.16 5.08 -4.14
C LEU A 807 -20.23 3.99 -3.93
N GLY A 808 -21.10 3.78 -4.92
CA GLY A 808 -22.19 2.81 -4.87
C GLY A 808 -21.67 1.38 -4.77
N VAL A 809 -22.28 0.59 -3.89
CA VAL A 809 -22.03 -0.83 -3.69
C VAL A 809 -23.36 -1.55 -3.69
N HIS A 810 -23.55 -2.43 -4.67
CA HIS A 810 -24.72 -3.29 -4.77
C HIS A 810 -24.29 -4.75 -4.73
N VAL A 811 -25.02 -5.55 -3.97
CA VAL A 811 -24.82 -7.00 -3.89
C VAL A 811 -26.13 -7.64 -4.31
N TYR A 812 -26.14 -8.35 -5.43
CA TYR A 812 -27.33 -8.97 -5.98
C TYR A 812 -27.34 -10.48 -5.74
N THR A 813 -28.52 -11.08 -5.61
CA THR A 813 -28.64 -12.52 -5.50
C THR A 813 -29.94 -13.09 -6.06
N THR A 814 -29.92 -14.37 -6.42
CA THR A 814 -31.11 -15.19 -6.74
C THR A 814 -31.56 -16.06 -5.55
N LEU A 815 -31.02 -15.82 -4.34
CA LEU A 815 -31.46 -16.49 -3.12
C LEU A 815 -32.67 -15.76 -2.52
N GLU A 816 -33.87 -16.32 -2.71
CA GLU A 816 -35.12 -15.70 -2.24
C GLU A 816 -35.31 -15.79 -0.71
N ALA A 817 -34.81 -16.87 -0.09
CA ALA A 817 -34.89 -17.10 1.35
C ALA A 817 -33.61 -16.61 2.04
N LEU A 818 -33.52 -15.30 2.28
CA LEU A 818 -32.41 -14.65 2.99
C LEU A 818 -32.57 -14.76 4.52
N PRO A 819 -31.47 -14.81 5.30
CA PRO A 819 -31.53 -14.58 6.73
C PRO A 819 -32.02 -13.15 7.02
N TYR A 820 -32.68 -12.96 8.16
CA TYR A 820 -33.06 -11.61 8.61
C TYR A 820 -31.80 -10.74 8.77
N MET A 821 -31.85 -9.57 8.16
CA MET A 821 -30.75 -8.61 8.08
C MET A 821 -31.35 -7.21 7.95
N ASP A 822 -30.84 -6.25 8.71
CA ASP A 822 -31.31 -4.87 8.66
C ASP A 822 -31.02 -4.25 7.28
N ALA A 823 -31.93 -3.39 6.81
CA ALA A 823 -31.73 -2.68 5.55
C ALA A 823 -30.62 -1.62 5.69
N LEU A 824 -29.94 -1.29 4.59
CA LEU A 824 -28.87 -0.29 4.58
C LEU A 824 -29.35 1.09 5.09
N THR A 825 -30.62 1.43 4.81
CA THR A 825 -31.28 2.63 5.32
C THR A 825 -31.46 2.63 6.83
N ASP A 826 -31.80 1.47 7.40
CA ASP A 826 -32.11 1.32 8.83
C ASP A 826 -30.82 1.34 9.65
N ILE A 827 -29.76 0.73 9.12
CA ILE A 827 -28.40 0.78 9.68
C ILE A 827 -27.87 2.22 9.69
N GLN A 828 -28.02 2.97 8.59
CA GLN A 828 -27.63 4.39 8.56
C GLN A 828 -28.49 5.22 9.52
N ALA A 829 -29.81 4.98 9.59
CA ALA A 829 -30.68 5.67 10.52
C ALA A 829 -30.32 5.38 11.99
N GLU A 830 -29.86 4.16 12.31
CA GLU A 830 -29.36 3.80 13.63
C GLU A 830 -28.01 4.49 13.95
N ILE A 831 -27.05 4.49 13.01
CA ILE A 831 -25.79 5.23 13.16
C ILE A 831 -26.09 6.70 13.46
N ASP A 832 -26.91 7.32 12.63
CA ASP A 832 -27.35 8.71 12.78
C ASP A 832 -28.06 8.96 14.12
N ARG A 833 -28.92 8.03 14.57
CA ARG A 833 -29.62 8.10 15.85
C ARG A 833 -28.62 8.05 17.01
N ARG A 834 -27.69 7.10 17.02
CA ARG A 834 -26.71 6.98 18.12
C ARG A 834 -25.70 8.13 18.12
N LEU A 835 -25.22 8.60 16.96
CA LEU A 835 -24.36 9.78 16.87
C LEU A 835 -25.06 11.05 17.36
N ARG A 836 -26.37 11.21 17.13
CA ARG A 836 -27.15 12.30 17.72
C ARG A 836 -27.35 12.13 19.23
N ALA A 837 -27.57 10.91 19.70
CA ALA A 837 -27.78 10.61 21.12
C ALA A 837 -26.50 10.71 21.97
N ALA A 838 -25.33 10.46 21.38
CA ALA A 838 -24.05 10.59 22.05
C ALA A 838 -23.70 12.07 22.33
N ARG A 839 -23.97 12.99 21.39
CA ARG A 839 -23.66 14.42 21.56
C ARG A 839 -24.39 15.04 22.76
N THR A 840 -23.68 15.31 23.85
CA THR A 840 -24.29 15.96 25.02
C THR A 840 -24.61 17.43 24.76
N ALA A 841 -25.90 17.75 24.72
CA ALA A 841 -26.40 19.09 24.39
C ALA A 841 -25.91 20.15 25.39
N GLY A 842 -25.27 21.20 24.87
CA GLY A 842 -24.74 22.30 25.68
C GLY A 842 -23.31 22.09 26.22
N ASN A 843 -22.66 20.96 25.95
CA ASN A 843 -21.23 20.79 26.20
C ASN A 843 -20.44 21.79 25.33
N LEU A 844 -19.79 22.77 25.97
CA LEU A 844 -19.02 23.81 25.27
C LEU A 844 -17.79 23.26 24.56
N LEU A 845 -17.20 22.15 25.03
CA LEU A 845 -16.05 21.54 24.34
C LEU A 845 -16.43 20.89 23.01
N ALA A 846 -17.72 20.55 22.83
CA ALA A 846 -18.29 20.03 21.59
C ALA A 846 -18.83 21.13 20.64
N ASP A 847 -18.77 22.41 21.01
CA ASP A 847 -19.16 23.52 20.13
C ASP A 847 -18.06 23.78 19.09
N PRO A 848 -18.31 23.58 17.78
CA PRO A 848 -17.29 23.74 16.74
C PRO A 848 -16.80 25.19 16.57
N ARG A 849 -17.44 26.16 17.23
CA ARG A 849 -16.99 27.57 17.26
C ARG A 849 -15.97 27.82 18.37
N LEU A 850 -15.77 26.87 19.29
CA LEU A 850 -14.85 27.00 20.40
C LEU A 850 -13.52 26.30 20.11
N ASN A 851 -12.48 27.08 19.82
CA ASN A 851 -11.15 26.55 19.58
C ASN A 851 -10.39 26.27 20.89
N TRP A 852 -9.99 25.02 21.07
CA TRP A 852 -9.22 24.56 22.22
C TRP A 852 -8.20 23.46 21.85
N THR A 853 -7.19 23.31 22.70
CA THR A 853 -6.09 22.35 22.54
C THR A 853 -5.88 21.58 23.83
N LEU A 854 -5.81 20.25 23.73
CA LEU A 854 -5.36 19.37 24.80
C LEU A 854 -3.84 19.45 24.95
N MET A 855 -3.36 20.09 26.01
CA MET A 855 -1.95 20.21 26.33
C MET A 855 -1.46 18.99 27.13
N GLY A 856 -0.63 18.18 26.50
CA GLY A 856 0.01 16.99 27.06
C GLY A 856 0.74 16.24 25.95
N ARG A 857 1.57 15.23 26.28
CA ARG A 857 2.07 14.32 25.24
C ARG A 857 0.91 13.47 24.74
N LYS A 858 0.72 13.42 23.41
CA LYS A 858 -0.41 12.78 22.72
C LYS A 858 -0.79 11.44 23.36
N GLY A 859 -2.04 11.32 23.80
CA GLY A 859 -2.56 10.10 24.41
C GLY A 859 -2.62 8.93 23.44
N LEU A 860 -2.62 7.70 23.98
CA LEU A 860 -2.38 6.46 23.23
C LEU A 860 -3.42 6.10 22.14
N PHE A 861 -4.56 6.81 22.03
CA PHE A 861 -5.75 6.27 21.36
C PHE A 861 -6.35 7.01 20.15
N ASP A 862 -6.05 8.28 19.88
CA ASP A 862 -6.46 8.94 18.60
C ASP A 862 -5.54 10.14 18.30
N GLY A 863 -5.09 10.83 19.34
CA GLY A 863 -4.26 12.02 19.19
C GLY A 863 -5.03 13.27 18.74
N ARG A 864 -6.36 13.15 18.55
CA ARG A 864 -7.30 14.26 18.41
C ARG A 864 -7.98 14.58 19.73
N ASN A 865 -8.58 15.75 19.75
CA ASN A 865 -9.43 16.26 20.81
C ASN A 865 -10.85 15.65 20.81
N GLN A 866 -11.30 15.09 19.68
CA GLN A 866 -12.72 14.77 19.43
C GLN A 866 -13.26 13.57 20.24
N SER A 867 -12.45 12.52 20.47
CA SER A 867 -12.84 11.37 21.31
C SER A 867 -12.95 11.66 22.81
N LEU A 868 -12.83 12.93 23.21
CA LEU A 868 -13.02 13.38 24.59
C LEU A 868 -14.35 14.15 24.74
N THR A 869 -15.07 14.37 23.64
CA THR A 869 -16.25 15.27 23.55
C THR A 869 -17.33 14.74 22.61
N ASP A 870 -17.27 13.47 22.22
CA ASP A 870 -18.24 12.84 21.32
C ASP A 870 -19.39 12.16 22.09
N GLY A 871 -19.26 12.07 23.42
CA GLY A 871 -20.22 11.44 24.34
C GLY A 871 -20.24 9.92 24.29
N VAL A 872 -19.24 9.28 23.68
CA VAL A 872 -19.13 7.81 23.63
C VAL A 872 -18.50 7.29 24.92
N LEU A 873 -19.34 7.14 25.95
CA LEU A 873 -18.92 6.76 27.31
C LEU A 873 -18.33 5.34 27.44
N ASP A 874 -18.54 4.47 26.44
CA ASP A 874 -18.16 3.04 26.44
C ASP A 874 -16.87 2.72 25.64
N ALA A 875 -16.18 3.74 25.11
CA ALA A 875 -15.01 3.60 24.24
C ALA A 875 -13.67 3.98 24.91
N GLY A 876 -12.58 3.91 24.13
CA GLY A 876 -11.20 4.11 24.61
C GLY A 876 -10.79 5.59 24.62
N GLY A 877 -11.13 6.29 25.69
CA GLY A 877 -10.85 7.73 25.81
C GLY A 877 -9.38 8.14 25.95
N TRP A 878 -9.15 9.31 26.53
CA TRP A 878 -7.81 9.82 26.79
C TRP A 878 -7.07 9.00 27.85
N LEU A 879 -5.82 8.64 27.54
CA LEU A 879 -4.90 7.87 28.37
C LEU A 879 -3.47 8.44 28.28
N PRO A 880 -2.74 8.58 29.39
CA PRO A 880 -1.34 9.05 29.39
C PRO A 880 -0.42 7.97 28.81
N VAL A 881 0.64 8.41 28.13
CA VAL A 881 1.66 7.49 27.60
C VAL A 881 2.57 6.99 28.72
N TYR A 882 2.85 5.69 28.70
CA TYR A 882 3.70 4.90 29.61
C TYR A 882 4.43 5.64 30.75
N GLY A 883 3.93 5.44 31.98
CA GLY A 883 4.70 5.61 33.22
C GLY A 883 4.52 6.95 33.95
N ASP A 884 3.93 7.96 33.32
CA ASP A 884 3.62 9.24 33.98
C ASP A 884 2.16 9.31 34.46
N ARG A 885 1.93 9.93 35.63
CA ARG A 885 0.61 10.22 36.20
C ARG A 885 0.09 11.57 35.68
N SER A 886 0.29 11.83 34.38
CA SER A 886 0.12 13.17 33.83
C SER A 886 -1.31 13.70 33.94
N GLN A 887 -1.44 15.02 34.08
CA GLN A 887 -2.71 15.75 34.08
C GLN A 887 -3.30 15.87 32.67
N CYS A 888 -4.63 15.85 32.54
CA CYS A 888 -5.34 16.24 31.32
C CYS A 888 -5.57 17.75 31.37
N GLN A 889 -5.03 18.52 30.42
CA GLN A 889 -5.10 19.99 30.44
C GLN A 889 -5.70 20.54 29.14
N ILE A 890 -6.75 21.34 29.24
CA ILE A 890 -7.37 22.04 28.12
C ILE A 890 -6.92 23.50 28.13
N VAL A 891 -6.53 24.03 26.96
CA VAL A 891 -6.20 25.45 26.74
C VAL A 891 -7.07 25.97 25.62
N PHE A 892 -7.72 27.11 25.83
CA PHE A 892 -8.58 27.78 24.86
C PHE A 892 -7.81 28.88 24.11
N THR A 893 -8.19 29.18 22.87
CA THR A 893 -7.61 30.33 22.12
C THR A 893 -8.11 31.68 22.65
N ALA A 894 -9.25 31.69 23.33
CA ALA A 894 -9.81 32.84 24.03
C ALA A 894 -10.44 32.38 25.36
N PRO A 895 -10.49 33.20 26.42
CA PRO A 895 -11.03 32.79 27.71
C PRO A 895 -12.50 32.33 27.65
N VAL A 896 -12.81 31.22 28.32
CA VAL A 896 -14.13 30.60 28.38
C VAL A 896 -14.69 30.67 29.78
N THR A 897 -15.99 30.93 29.89
CA THR A 897 -16.73 30.90 31.17
C THR A 897 -17.59 29.64 31.25
N PHE A 898 -17.34 28.81 32.26
CA PHE A 898 -18.16 27.63 32.57
C PHE A 898 -18.46 27.54 34.08
N GLY A 899 -19.58 26.92 34.45
CA GLY A 899 -20.03 26.77 35.85
C GLY A 899 -20.26 25.32 36.29
N ARG A 900 -20.18 24.37 35.34
CA ARG A 900 -20.27 22.93 35.59
C ARG A 900 -19.28 22.19 34.69
N LEU A 901 -18.70 21.12 35.22
CA LEU A 901 -17.82 20.19 34.51
C LEU A 901 -18.21 18.76 34.88
N VAL A 902 -18.29 17.89 33.89
CA VAL A 902 -18.51 16.45 34.06
C VAL A 902 -17.33 15.70 33.46
N LEU A 903 -16.82 14.71 34.19
CA LEU A 903 -15.66 13.91 33.84
C LEU A 903 -16.06 12.43 33.93
N HIS A 904 -16.10 11.75 32.80
CA HIS A 904 -16.34 10.31 32.73
C HIS A 904 -14.99 9.58 32.75
N THR A 905 -14.83 8.63 33.66
CA THR A 905 -13.54 7.99 33.92
C THR A 905 -13.71 6.60 34.55
N PRO A 906 -13.24 5.53 33.89
CA PRO A 906 -13.23 4.21 34.51
C PRO A 906 -12.23 4.17 35.67
N SER A 907 -11.03 4.76 35.51
CA SER A 907 -9.90 4.50 36.39
C SER A 907 -9.60 5.54 37.49
N ILE A 908 -9.99 6.81 37.36
CA ILE A 908 -9.57 7.89 38.29
C ILE A 908 -10.50 7.94 39.51
N ARG A 909 -10.00 7.54 40.68
CA ARG A 909 -10.74 7.58 41.96
C ARG A 909 -10.78 8.98 42.57
N ASP A 910 -9.63 9.65 42.61
CA ASP A 910 -9.46 10.97 43.21
C ASP A 910 -8.80 11.90 42.18
N ALA A 911 -9.26 13.15 42.10
CA ALA A 911 -8.65 14.15 41.23
C ALA A 911 -8.87 15.58 41.75
N GLU A 912 -8.14 16.54 41.20
CA GLU A 912 -8.38 17.97 41.38
C GLU A 912 -8.69 18.63 40.04
N LEU A 913 -9.75 19.45 40.02
CA LEU A 913 -10.01 20.39 38.94
C LEU A 913 -9.29 21.70 39.26
N GLN A 914 -8.40 22.12 38.36
CA GLN A 914 -7.68 23.38 38.50
C GLN A 914 -7.86 24.26 37.26
N VAL A 915 -7.86 25.57 37.45
CA VAL A 915 -8.03 26.58 36.38
C VAL A 915 -6.84 27.53 36.38
N ARG A 916 -6.52 28.10 35.22
CA ARG A 916 -5.44 29.09 35.09
C ARG A 916 -5.98 30.51 35.29
N LYS A 917 -5.39 31.27 36.22
CA LYS A 917 -5.71 32.69 36.46
C LYS A 917 -4.40 33.47 36.58
N ALA A 918 -4.24 34.54 35.81
CA ALA A 918 -3.00 35.34 35.76
C ALA A 918 -1.72 34.47 35.64
N GLY A 919 -1.76 33.45 34.78
CA GLY A 919 -0.64 32.50 34.57
C GLY A 919 -0.46 31.39 35.61
N THR A 920 -1.14 31.47 36.77
CA THR A 920 -1.01 30.48 37.86
C THR A 920 -2.19 29.51 37.94
N TRP A 921 -1.96 28.30 38.44
CA TRP A 921 -2.98 27.24 38.57
C TRP A 921 -3.64 27.26 39.95
N HIS A 922 -4.98 27.29 39.98
CA HIS A 922 -5.78 27.33 41.21
C HIS A 922 -6.76 26.17 41.25
N THR A 923 -6.78 25.40 42.34
CA THR A 923 -7.81 24.35 42.56
C THR A 923 -9.17 25.00 42.79
N VAL A 924 -10.16 24.60 41.99
CA VAL A 924 -11.58 25.02 42.17
C VAL A 924 -12.45 23.88 42.71
N HIS A 925 -12.01 22.62 42.57
CA HIS A 925 -12.67 21.47 43.17
C HIS A 925 -11.70 20.29 43.38
N ALA A 926 -12.00 19.43 44.34
CA ALA A 926 -11.23 18.22 44.63
C ALA A 926 -12.19 17.04 44.89
N TRP A 927 -12.15 16.05 44.01
CA TRP A 927 -12.83 14.77 44.21
C TRP A 927 -11.94 13.86 45.07
N ARG A 928 -12.55 13.19 46.07
CA ARG A 928 -11.92 12.26 47.01
C ARG A 928 -12.81 11.04 47.21
N ASP A 929 -12.22 9.86 47.23
CA ASP A 929 -12.85 8.57 47.54
C ASP A 929 -14.08 8.27 46.66
N GLN A 930 -14.02 8.65 45.38
CA GLN A 930 -15.14 8.49 44.45
C GLN A 930 -15.12 7.11 43.79
N PHE A 931 -16.11 6.28 44.13
CA PHE A 931 -16.29 4.94 43.54
C PHE A 931 -17.11 4.96 42.23
N VAL A 932 -17.68 6.11 41.83
CA VAL A 932 -18.50 6.27 40.62
C VAL A 932 -17.66 6.62 39.39
N HIS A 933 -17.98 6.05 38.22
CA HIS A 933 -17.29 6.33 36.95
C HIS A 933 -17.58 7.70 36.32
N ARG A 934 -18.27 8.59 37.04
CA ARG A 934 -18.68 9.93 36.61
C ARG A 934 -18.42 10.90 37.76
N LEU A 935 -17.45 11.79 37.59
CA LEU A 935 -17.12 12.84 38.54
C LEU A 935 -17.71 14.16 38.04
N GLU A 936 -18.52 14.83 38.86
CA GLU A 936 -19.17 16.09 38.49
C GLU A 936 -18.74 17.21 39.45
N TRP A 937 -18.58 18.41 38.91
CA TRP A 937 -18.47 19.66 39.64
C TRP A 937 -19.52 20.63 39.10
N ALA A 938 -20.25 21.29 40.00
CA ALA A 938 -21.09 22.44 39.69
C ALA A 938 -20.84 23.52 40.75
N GLY A 939 -20.64 24.77 40.33
CA GLY A 939 -20.18 25.83 41.25
C GLY A 939 -20.35 27.25 40.72
N PRO A 940 -19.62 28.23 41.30
CA PRO A 940 -19.51 29.57 40.74
C PRO A 940 -18.96 29.52 39.31
N ALA A 941 -19.45 30.39 38.43
CA ALA A 941 -18.94 30.49 37.07
C ALA A 941 -17.46 30.95 37.10
N VAL A 942 -16.61 30.29 36.33
CA VAL A 942 -15.17 30.58 36.24
C VAL A 942 -14.82 30.91 34.81
N THR A 943 -14.28 32.11 34.60
CA THR A 943 -13.61 32.50 33.35
C THR A 943 -12.15 32.08 33.40
N THR A 944 -11.68 31.36 32.38
CA THR A 944 -10.28 30.90 32.28
C THR A 944 -9.85 30.69 30.83
N ASP A 945 -8.56 30.87 30.54
CA ASP A 945 -7.94 30.48 29.28
C ASP A 945 -7.44 29.03 29.27
N ALA A 946 -7.41 28.36 30.44
CA ALA A 946 -7.07 26.95 30.56
C ALA A 946 -7.65 26.27 31.81
N PHE A 947 -7.94 24.98 31.75
CA PHE A 947 -8.22 24.15 32.93
C PHE A 947 -7.49 22.82 32.86
N ARG A 948 -7.36 22.11 33.99
CA ARG A 948 -6.78 20.77 34.04
C ARG A 948 -7.42 19.88 35.10
N ILE A 949 -7.46 18.59 34.78
CA ILE A 949 -7.78 17.48 35.68
C ILE A 949 -6.46 16.87 36.13
N LEU A 950 -6.17 16.93 37.43
CA LEU A 950 -4.96 16.39 38.05
C LEU A 950 -5.31 15.14 38.89
N PRO A 951 -5.09 13.91 38.38
CA PRO A 951 -5.36 12.67 39.11
C PRO A 951 -4.52 12.57 40.38
N LYS A 952 -5.10 12.00 41.44
CA LYS A 952 -4.46 11.78 42.74
C LYS A 952 -4.45 10.31 43.15
N ALA A 953 -5.50 9.55 42.81
CA ALA A 953 -5.60 8.11 43.06
C ALA A 953 -6.45 7.41 42.00
N PHE A 954 -6.33 6.08 41.93
CA PHE A 954 -6.92 5.24 40.88
C PHE A 954 -7.70 4.06 41.47
N ARG A 955 -8.68 3.54 40.72
CA ARG A 955 -9.56 2.42 41.13
C ARG A 955 -8.98 1.03 40.87
N GLY A 956 -7.84 0.94 40.17
CA GLY A 956 -7.19 -0.33 39.84
C GLY A 956 -5.94 -0.15 38.98
N ASN A 957 -5.31 -1.26 38.61
CA ASN A 957 -4.12 -1.32 37.77
C ASN A 957 -4.44 -1.93 36.39
N TRP A 958 -4.05 -1.26 35.31
CA TRP A 958 -4.05 -1.81 33.96
C TRP A 958 -2.65 -2.36 33.64
N ASN A 959 -2.55 -3.65 33.29
CA ASN A 959 -1.25 -4.34 33.11
C ASN A 959 -0.26 -4.11 34.28
N GLY A 960 -0.76 -4.13 35.51
CA GLY A 960 0.05 -3.90 36.72
C GLY A 960 0.45 -2.44 36.97
N ARG A 961 -0.05 -1.47 36.20
CA ARG A 961 0.25 -0.03 36.36
C ARG A 961 -1.03 0.79 36.61
N ALA A 962 -0.98 1.72 37.54
CA ALA A 962 -2.06 2.69 37.76
C ALA A 962 -1.98 3.80 36.70
N MET A 963 -3.06 4.05 35.96
CA MET A 963 -3.12 5.00 34.84
C MET A 963 -4.45 5.78 34.83
N ALA A 964 -4.41 7.03 34.35
CA ALA A 964 -5.57 7.92 34.27
C ALA A 964 -6.32 7.74 32.94
N GLU A 965 -7.56 7.28 32.96
CA GLU A 965 -8.40 7.08 31.78
C GLU A 965 -9.60 8.02 31.83
N ILE A 966 -9.85 8.80 30.78
CA ILE A 966 -10.96 9.75 30.71
C ILE A 966 -11.74 9.49 29.42
N THR A 967 -12.97 8.97 29.53
CA THR A 967 -13.80 8.60 28.37
C THR A 967 -14.55 9.76 27.75
N GLU A 968 -14.98 10.74 28.54
CA GLU A 968 -15.65 11.96 28.08
C GLU A 968 -15.38 13.11 29.07
N LEU A 969 -15.29 14.32 28.55
CA LEU A 969 -15.11 15.56 29.31
C LEU A 969 -16.10 16.61 28.82
N GLU A 970 -16.96 17.06 29.71
CA GLU A 970 -18.02 18.02 29.41
C GLU A 970 -17.86 19.28 30.25
N ILE A 971 -18.04 20.47 29.65
CA ILE A 971 -18.19 21.71 30.42
C ILE A 971 -19.41 22.51 29.96
N TYR A 972 -20.10 23.14 30.89
CA TYR A 972 -21.37 23.83 30.63
C TYR A 972 -21.33 25.27 31.15
N ARG A 973 -22.08 26.15 30.47
CA ARG A 973 -22.47 27.44 31.05
C ARG A 973 -23.28 27.19 32.34
N LYS A 974 -23.25 28.18 33.23
CA LYS A 974 -24.07 28.16 34.46
C LYS A 974 -25.52 28.49 34.13
#